data_AF-A0A522CIA1-F1
#
_entry.id   AF-A0A522CIA1-F1
#
_cell.length_a   1.000
_cell.length_b   1.000
_cell.length_c   1.000
_cell.angle_alpha   90.00
_cell.angle_beta   90.00
_cell.angle_gamma   90.00
#
_symmetry.space_group_name_H-M   'P 1'
#
loop_
_entity.id
_entity.type
_entity.pdbx_description
1 polymer ?
#
loop_
_entity_poly.entity_id
_entity_poly.type
_entity_poly.pdbx_seq_one_letter_code
_entity_poly.pdbx_strand_id
1 'polypeptide(L)'
;MEHPMHRLRAILYIAVPLLVTFNVAAVFHSSSGSMFAQDEADSWENHYGSDESGAFKKSPLNPKSSCETAASNIERAAQAILGEKKALTRNPRVAWDHASDPKYFKQVNDRLLLKKKERAILYKNGFVVLPKTEMDNYGYAYHEIYQSEIPVYVTIDSIMHAIYISNDEILKDLEVKILEPSLNKAIEAMRTRLASPGATLPADTLHDLDVYLTLAASLLKGSVLPSQFRTDDQVKALYAMAMEAKDIKTVSLFGRMRKVDWSQYAPRGHYADEDFQRYFRGAMWLSRTEFNLSSRSCMSSCPGEVPDPSETPREVLAALALSALAESSGAAGEIALVERSWDLLAGMREDLSLRDVAEIKKSAGIVNLDGDAAGRFIKALGGRFARTVNTHPMPNGTKELPAICTMLGPRITSDTGALRFVHDPAVKERKVVSVCDMGYALGSDRAKNYLKAELARYPELSPALENARKAANTAKDPGDLYSAWMSAIRKMGPKADGVLPSVMEHRAYEDLRLNGIVAAYGQVKHNYVLMAAQDYFFGGCRIPDGFVEPLPAVYAALMDYAARGTKVLSVIDPEGRTKSLAYFQRTLKTLSVLKAISERELANVPLSDEMKNFLYMIAELEPGTTGGPPVYSGWYFDLFYTRADGMSGAAFIADYFTSPEAGKIGYAGVSGVNFGVFVVDTCGAPRLFVGPVPRAFEFIGPIDSRLTDAAAPTLTGVKNPWAESYTAPAYKAPSLRVSFNPAGEGKTECDVETTESSGLLRIVLLDHHRKPICQKNVKLKPGNRHLAIVVPPKSKNPEAVYLGFGRWEYWSELNFMGTYLEFGSMKTQE
;
A
#
# COMPACT_ATOMS: atom_id res chain seq x y z
N MET A 1 -77.07 7.65 10.76
CA MET A 1 -77.13 8.58 9.62
C MET A 1 -75.71 8.80 9.16
N GLU A 2 -75.25 8.50 7.95
CA GLU A 2 -75.79 7.87 6.75
C GLU A 2 -74.54 7.57 5.88
N HIS A 3 -74.61 6.52 5.08
CA HIS A 3 -73.62 6.00 4.11
C HIS A 3 -73.38 6.96 2.91
N PRO A 4 -72.53 6.67 1.87
CA PRO A 4 -71.83 5.40 1.54
C PRO A 4 -70.38 5.43 0.95
N MET A 5 -69.77 4.24 1.00
CA MET A 5 -69.02 3.48 -0.03
C MET A 5 -67.58 3.81 -0.53
N HIS A 6 -66.71 2.81 -0.29
CA HIS A 6 -65.75 2.12 -1.22
C HIS A 6 -64.54 2.89 -1.81
N ARG A 7 -63.30 2.36 -1.93
CA ARG A 7 -62.75 0.98 -2.06
C ARG A 7 -61.20 0.97 -1.85
N LEU A 8 -60.71 -0.19 -1.35
CA LEU A 8 -59.39 -0.89 -1.52
C LEU A 8 -58.04 -0.30 -1.02
N ARG A 9 -57.43 -1.09 -0.10
CA ARG A 9 -56.14 -1.85 -0.18
C ARG A 9 -55.04 -1.56 0.86
N ALA A 10 -54.61 -2.68 1.48
CA ALA A 10 -53.29 -3.06 1.99
C ALA A 10 -52.96 -2.82 3.48
N ILE A 11 -52.69 -3.93 4.18
CA ILE A 11 -52.24 -4.11 5.58
C ILE A 11 -50.80 -4.66 5.48
N LEU A 12 -49.76 -3.91 5.87
CA LEU A 12 -49.12 -3.74 7.20
C LEU A 12 -48.12 -4.86 7.56
N TYR A 13 -46.83 -4.51 7.71
CA TYR A 13 -45.82 -5.25 8.48
C TYR A 13 -44.74 -4.29 9.02
N ILE A 14 -44.53 -4.27 10.34
CA ILE A 14 -43.46 -3.55 11.06
C ILE A 14 -42.97 -4.39 12.27
N ALA A 15 -41.63 -4.50 12.39
CA ALA A 15 -40.71 -4.60 13.57
C ALA A 15 -40.57 -5.85 14.51
N VAL A 16 -39.36 -6.49 14.50
CA VAL A 16 -38.24 -6.57 15.55
C VAL A 16 -38.57 -7.16 16.97
N PRO A 17 -37.66 -7.80 17.80
CA PRO A 17 -36.63 -8.88 17.66
C PRO A 17 -36.42 -9.82 18.93
N LEU A 18 -35.32 -10.62 18.96
CA LEU A 18 -34.52 -11.20 20.09
C LEU A 18 -34.89 -12.51 20.89
N LEU A 19 -33.94 -13.47 20.83
CA LEU A 19 -33.35 -14.36 21.88
C LEU A 19 -34.00 -15.68 22.37
N VAL A 20 -33.09 -16.62 22.74
CA VAL A 20 -33.17 -17.91 23.47
C VAL A 20 -33.04 -19.17 22.56
N THR A 21 -31.85 -19.59 22.14
CA THR A 21 -30.78 -20.41 22.80
C THR A 21 -30.90 -21.95 22.75
N PHE A 22 -29.82 -22.57 22.21
CA PHE A 22 -29.12 -23.82 22.59
C PHE A 22 -29.61 -25.22 22.15
N ASN A 23 -28.63 -25.97 21.61
CA ASN A 23 -28.41 -27.43 21.59
C ASN A 23 -29.31 -28.34 20.74
N VAL A 24 -28.77 -28.87 19.64
CA VAL A 24 -28.85 -30.32 19.33
C VAL A 24 -27.57 -30.76 18.59
N ALA A 25 -26.77 -31.58 19.26
CA ALA A 25 -25.85 -32.51 18.62
C ALA A 25 -26.59 -33.83 18.35
N ALA A 26 -26.21 -34.48 17.23
CA ALA A 26 -26.41 -35.88 16.90
C ALA A 26 -27.83 -36.41 16.63
N VAL A 27 -27.87 -37.40 15.73
CA VAL A 27 -28.98 -38.30 15.35
C VAL A 27 -29.82 -37.85 14.14
N PHE A 28 -29.34 -38.20 12.95
CA PHE A 28 -30.10 -38.74 11.79
C PHE A 28 -29.03 -39.41 10.89
N HIS A 29 -28.66 -40.69 11.02
CA HIS A 29 -29.41 -41.87 10.57
C HIS A 29 -30.77 -41.58 9.93
N SER A 30 -30.79 -41.49 8.60
CA SER A 30 -31.95 -41.90 7.81
C SER A 30 -31.52 -42.49 6.45
N SER A 31 -31.65 -43.81 6.39
CA SER A 31 -32.24 -44.55 5.27
C SER A 31 -31.79 -44.22 3.84
N SER A 32 -30.79 -44.96 3.37
CA SER A 32 -30.78 -45.47 1.99
C SER A 32 -30.92 -46.98 2.02
N GLY A 33 -32.14 -47.44 2.32
CA GLY A 33 -32.55 -48.79 1.95
C GLY A 33 -32.61 -48.85 0.43
N SER A 34 -31.55 -49.38 -0.18
CA SER A 34 -31.52 -49.74 -1.60
C SER A 34 -32.60 -50.78 -1.87
N MET A 35 -33.51 -50.45 -2.78
CA MET A 35 -34.41 -51.39 -3.44
C MET A 35 -33.70 -51.99 -4.66
N PHE A 36 -32.42 -52.37 -4.53
CA PHE A 36 -31.66 -53.15 -5.51
C PHE A 36 -30.77 -54.17 -4.78
N ALA A 37 -31.04 -55.42 -5.13
CA ALA A 37 -30.43 -56.70 -4.86
C ALA A 37 -29.05 -56.77 -4.17
N GLN A 38 -28.94 -57.75 -3.27
CA GLN A 38 -27.73 -58.26 -2.63
C GLN A 38 -26.64 -58.80 -3.59
N ASP A 39 -26.87 -58.80 -4.91
CA ASP A 39 -25.88 -59.21 -5.94
C ASP A 39 -24.95 -58.07 -6.39
N GLU A 40 -25.27 -56.79 -6.11
CA GLU A 40 -24.47 -55.63 -6.57
C GLU A 40 -23.34 -55.24 -5.61
N ALA A 41 -23.43 -55.60 -4.33
CA ALA A 41 -22.42 -55.27 -3.31
C ALA A 41 -21.05 -55.90 -3.64
N ASP A 42 -21.04 -57.17 -4.08
CA ASP A 42 -19.84 -57.86 -4.55
C ASP A 42 -19.24 -57.20 -5.79
N SER A 43 -20.06 -56.60 -6.67
CA SER A 43 -19.56 -55.92 -7.88
C SER A 43 -18.96 -54.53 -7.58
N TRP A 44 -19.54 -53.79 -6.64
CA TRP A 44 -19.05 -52.47 -6.23
C TRP A 44 -17.72 -52.60 -5.51
N GLU A 45 -17.63 -53.49 -4.52
CA GLU A 45 -16.39 -53.73 -3.77
C GLU A 45 -15.28 -54.32 -4.65
N ASN A 46 -15.59 -54.97 -5.78
CA ASN A 46 -14.58 -55.49 -6.71
C ASN A 46 -13.96 -54.41 -7.63
N HIS A 47 -14.72 -53.36 -7.97
CA HIS A 47 -14.29 -52.36 -8.96
C HIS A 47 -14.05 -50.96 -8.39
N TYR A 48 -14.60 -50.66 -7.21
CA TYR A 48 -14.49 -49.37 -6.55
C TYR A 48 -13.81 -49.50 -5.17
N GLY A 49 -13.18 -48.42 -4.74
CA GLY A 49 -12.62 -48.23 -3.41
C GLY A 49 -13.06 -46.86 -2.88
N SER A 50 -12.79 -46.60 -1.60
CA SER A 50 -13.04 -45.28 -1.00
C SER A 50 -11.92 -44.92 -0.05
N ASP A 51 -11.59 -43.65 0.01
CA ASP A 51 -10.71 -43.07 1.03
C ASP A 51 -11.37 -41.82 1.64
N GLU A 52 -10.58 -41.06 2.40
CA GLU A 52 -11.02 -39.82 3.07
C GLU A 52 -11.55 -38.75 2.10
N SER A 53 -11.23 -38.86 0.81
CA SER A 53 -11.67 -37.96 -0.27
C SER A 53 -12.91 -38.46 -1.03
N GLY A 54 -13.37 -39.69 -0.78
CA GLY A 54 -14.56 -40.28 -1.38
C GLY A 54 -14.30 -41.56 -2.17
N ALA A 55 -15.26 -41.97 -2.99
CA ALA A 55 -15.18 -43.20 -3.78
C ALA A 55 -14.42 -43.00 -5.10
N PHE A 56 -13.59 -43.97 -5.49
CA PHE A 56 -12.85 -43.99 -6.75
C PHE A 56 -12.87 -45.38 -7.40
N LYS A 57 -12.63 -45.45 -8.71
CA LYS A 57 -12.54 -46.73 -9.45
C LYS A 57 -11.15 -47.33 -9.29
N LYS A 58 -11.03 -48.41 -8.51
CA LYS A 58 -9.75 -49.12 -8.30
C LYS A 58 -9.35 -50.00 -9.50
N SER A 59 -10.35 -50.61 -10.16
CA SER A 59 -10.16 -51.55 -11.27
C SER A 59 -11.14 -51.27 -12.42
N PRO A 60 -10.73 -51.44 -13.68
CA PRO A 60 -11.64 -51.22 -14.80
C PRO A 60 -12.82 -52.19 -14.74
N LEU A 61 -14.01 -51.74 -15.13
CA LEU A 61 -15.22 -52.56 -15.23
C LEU A 61 -15.04 -53.63 -16.31
N ASN A 62 -14.34 -53.29 -17.39
CA ASN A 62 -13.89 -54.25 -18.38
C ASN A 62 -12.37 -54.43 -18.28
N PRO A 63 -11.85 -55.59 -17.81
CA PRO A 63 -10.42 -55.86 -17.71
C PRO A 63 -9.64 -55.71 -19.02
N LYS A 64 -10.32 -55.79 -20.17
CA LYS A 64 -9.71 -55.58 -21.50
C LYS A 64 -9.65 -54.12 -21.92
N SER A 65 -10.35 -53.22 -21.23
CA SER A 65 -10.35 -51.79 -21.49
C SER A 65 -9.11 -51.15 -20.90
N SER A 66 -8.03 -51.09 -21.69
CA SER A 66 -6.76 -50.53 -21.25
C SER A 66 -6.80 -49.00 -21.06
N CYS A 67 -7.83 -48.33 -21.60
CA CYS A 67 -8.00 -46.87 -21.57
C CYS A 67 -9.09 -46.41 -20.59
N GLU A 68 -9.78 -47.32 -19.89
CA GLU A 68 -10.74 -46.93 -18.86
C GLU A 68 -10.02 -46.29 -17.66
N THR A 69 -10.52 -45.14 -17.19
CA THR A 69 -9.97 -44.41 -16.04
C THR A 69 -10.17 -45.21 -14.75
N ALA A 70 -9.15 -45.96 -14.35
CA ALA A 70 -9.11 -46.76 -13.13
C ALA A 70 -7.69 -46.76 -12.55
N ALA A 71 -7.56 -46.77 -11.23
CA ALA A 71 -6.26 -46.67 -10.54
C ALA A 71 -5.25 -47.74 -11.03
N SER A 72 -5.68 -49.00 -11.20
CA SER A 72 -4.83 -50.08 -11.72
C SER A 72 -4.38 -49.89 -13.17
N ASN A 73 -5.21 -49.28 -14.03
CA ASN A 73 -4.82 -48.95 -15.41
C ASN A 73 -3.79 -47.81 -15.43
N ILE A 74 -3.97 -46.81 -14.56
CA ILE A 74 -3.03 -45.69 -14.39
C ILE A 74 -1.68 -46.22 -13.87
N GLU A 75 -1.69 -47.06 -12.84
CA GLU A 75 -0.48 -47.66 -12.26
C GLU A 75 0.27 -48.52 -13.28
N ARG A 76 -0.43 -49.38 -14.02
CA ARG A 76 0.17 -50.19 -15.09
C ARG A 76 0.83 -49.31 -16.14
N ALA A 77 0.17 -48.24 -16.58
CA ALA A 77 0.72 -47.31 -17.55
C ALA A 77 1.94 -46.57 -16.99
N ALA A 78 1.88 -46.11 -15.74
CA ALA A 78 2.99 -45.43 -15.06
C ALA A 78 4.22 -46.35 -14.96
N GLN A 79 4.05 -47.60 -14.52
CA GLN A 79 5.15 -48.57 -14.43
C GLN A 79 5.77 -48.87 -15.80
N ALA A 80 4.95 -49.03 -16.85
CA ALA A 80 5.44 -49.23 -18.21
C ALA A 80 6.27 -48.04 -18.69
N ILE A 81 5.80 -46.81 -18.45
CA ILE A 81 6.50 -45.56 -18.79
C ILE A 81 7.83 -45.45 -18.03
N LEU A 82 7.81 -45.68 -16.72
CA LEU A 82 9.00 -45.56 -15.85
C LEU A 82 10.03 -46.68 -16.10
N GLY A 83 9.60 -47.83 -16.64
CA GLY A 83 10.46 -48.97 -16.96
C GLY A 83 11.10 -48.95 -18.36
N GLU A 84 10.74 -48.00 -19.22
CA GLU A 84 11.18 -47.95 -20.62
C GLU A 84 12.64 -47.44 -20.75
N LYS A 85 13.55 -48.29 -21.24
CA LYS A 85 14.99 -47.98 -21.38
C LYS A 85 15.48 -47.73 -22.82
N LYS A 86 14.57 -47.66 -23.81
CA LYS A 86 14.94 -47.65 -25.23
C LYS A 86 15.27 -46.25 -25.75
N ALA A 87 16.33 -46.14 -26.57
CA ALA A 87 16.63 -44.93 -27.31
C ALA A 87 15.56 -44.70 -28.40
N LEU A 88 14.89 -43.56 -28.35
CA LEU A 88 13.80 -43.19 -29.25
C LEU A 88 14.34 -42.81 -30.64
N THR A 89 13.78 -43.41 -31.70
CA THR A 89 14.01 -43.01 -33.09
C THR A 89 13.38 -41.63 -33.32
N ARG A 90 14.21 -40.61 -33.63
CA ARG A 90 13.72 -39.24 -33.85
C ARG A 90 13.18 -39.08 -35.27
N ASN A 91 11.89 -38.78 -35.39
CA ASN A 91 11.30 -38.34 -36.66
C ASN A 91 11.72 -36.89 -36.96
N PRO A 92 11.92 -36.51 -38.23
CA PRO A 92 12.20 -35.14 -38.62
C PRO A 92 11.01 -34.22 -38.29
N ARG A 93 11.32 -33.01 -37.79
CA ARG A 93 10.32 -31.98 -37.47
C ARG A 93 9.72 -31.42 -38.76
N VAL A 94 8.39 -31.36 -38.84
CA VAL A 94 7.65 -30.61 -39.86
C VAL A 94 6.96 -29.44 -39.18
N ALA A 95 7.37 -28.20 -39.50
CA ALA A 95 6.72 -27.00 -38.98
C ALA A 95 5.33 -26.84 -39.64
N TRP A 96 4.34 -26.41 -38.85
CA TRP A 96 3.03 -26.09 -39.39
C TRP A 96 3.13 -24.86 -40.31
N ASP A 97 2.36 -24.85 -41.40
CA ASP A 97 2.35 -23.79 -42.42
C ASP A 97 1.51 -22.57 -42.02
N HIS A 98 0.84 -22.62 -40.87
CA HIS A 98 -0.06 -21.57 -40.37
C HIS A 98 -1.21 -21.24 -41.34
N ALA A 99 -1.52 -22.13 -42.28
CA ALA A 99 -2.48 -21.92 -43.36
C ALA A 99 -3.43 -23.12 -43.56
N SER A 100 -2.95 -24.34 -43.35
CA SER A 100 -3.74 -25.56 -43.42
C SER A 100 -4.37 -25.90 -42.07
N ASP A 101 -5.57 -26.47 -42.06
CA ASP A 101 -6.19 -26.93 -40.82
C ASP A 101 -5.35 -28.08 -40.19
N PRO A 102 -4.92 -27.95 -38.91
CA PRO A 102 -4.11 -28.98 -38.27
C PRO A 102 -4.94 -30.23 -37.95
N LYS A 103 -4.26 -31.34 -37.66
CA LYS A 103 -4.91 -32.60 -37.23
C LYS A 103 -5.84 -32.32 -36.03
N TYR A 104 -7.05 -32.89 -36.07
CA TYR A 104 -8.12 -32.71 -35.08
C TYR A 104 -8.80 -31.33 -35.05
N PHE A 105 -8.47 -30.40 -35.98
CA PHE A 105 -9.13 -29.08 -36.05
C PHE A 105 -10.65 -29.19 -36.09
N LYS A 106 -11.20 -30.12 -36.89
CA LYS A 106 -12.65 -30.33 -37.00
C LYS A 106 -13.27 -30.69 -35.65
N GLN A 107 -12.71 -31.65 -34.91
CA GLN A 107 -13.23 -32.08 -33.60
C GLN A 107 -13.21 -30.93 -32.58
N VAL A 108 -12.09 -30.20 -32.53
CA VAL A 108 -11.94 -29.04 -31.63
C VAL A 108 -12.90 -27.91 -32.02
N ASN A 109 -13.03 -27.60 -33.31
CA ASN A 109 -13.89 -26.53 -33.80
C ASN A 109 -15.38 -26.87 -33.67
N ASP A 110 -15.78 -28.13 -33.86
CA ASP A 110 -17.16 -28.55 -33.66
C ASP A 110 -17.58 -28.40 -32.19
N ARG A 111 -16.66 -28.66 -31.24
CA ARG A 111 -16.91 -28.45 -29.80
C ARG A 111 -16.85 -26.98 -29.37
N LEU A 112 -15.85 -26.23 -29.83
CA LEU A 112 -15.51 -24.88 -29.32
C LEU A 112 -15.97 -23.73 -30.22
N LEU A 113 -16.45 -24.01 -31.44
CA LEU A 113 -17.00 -23.05 -32.41
C LEU A 113 -16.11 -21.80 -32.60
N LEU A 114 -14.89 -21.97 -33.12
CA LEU A 114 -13.93 -20.87 -33.24
C LEU A 114 -14.43 -19.79 -34.20
N LYS A 115 -14.52 -18.55 -33.71
CA LYS A 115 -14.89 -17.37 -34.51
C LYS A 115 -13.77 -17.00 -35.47
N LYS A 116 -14.10 -16.27 -36.55
CA LYS A 116 -13.12 -15.82 -37.57
C LYS A 116 -11.88 -15.12 -36.97
N LYS A 117 -12.06 -14.25 -35.96
CA LYS A 117 -10.95 -13.58 -35.27
C LYS A 117 -10.13 -14.54 -34.40
N GLU A 118 -10.78 -15.49 -33.73
CA GLU A 118 -10.12 -16.51 -32.90
C GLU A 118 -9.26 -17.44 -33.78
N ARG A 119 -9.82 -17.89 -34.92
CA ARG A 119 -9.07 -18.66 -35.94
C ARG A 119 -7.91 -17.86 -36.52
N ALA A 120 -8.10 -16.57 -36.82
CA ALA A 120 -7.02 -15.72 -37.30
C ALA A 120 -5.88 -15.60 -36.27
N ILE A 121 -6.20 -15.53 -34.97
CA ILE A 121 -5.20 -15.52 -33.90
C ILE A 121 -4.50 -16.88 -33.79
N LEU A 122 -5.26 -17.99 -33.82
CA LEU A 122 -4.72 -19.35 -33.83
C LEU A 122 -3.71 -19.55 -34.97
N TYR A 123 -4.07 -19.12 -36.18
CA TYR A 123 -3.22 -19.25 -37.37
C TYR A 123 -2.01 -18.34 -37.29
N LYS A 124 -2.16 -17.11 -36.78
CA LYS A 124 -1.03 -16.18 -36.61
C LYS A 124 -0.02 -16.67 -35.55
N ASN A 125 -0.49 -17.17 -34.42
CA ASN A 125 0.33 -17.37 -33.23
C ASN A 125 0.61 -18.85 -32.92
N GLY A 126 -0.05 -19.79 -33.59
CA GLY A 126 -0.03 -21.20 -33.21
C GLY A 126 -0.97 -21.57 -32.07
N PHE A 127 -1.61 -20.60 -31.42
CA PHE A 127 -2.59 -20.83 -30.34
C PHE A 127 -3.53 -19.62 -30.16
N VAL A 128 -4.65 -19.82 -29.46
CA VAL A 128 -5.61 -18.77 -29.07
C VAL A 128 -6.22 -19.11 -27.71
N VAL A 129 -6.40 -18.10 -26.85
CA VAL A 129 -7.17 -18.23 -25.59
C VAL A 129 -8.60 -17.78 -25.87
N LEU A 130 -9.57 -18.52 -25.35
CA LEU A 130 -10.99 -18.30 -25.61
C LEU A 130 -11.69 -17.82 -24.33
N PRO A 131 -11.92 -16.51 -24.14
CA PRO A 131 -12.63 -16.01 -22.96
C PRO A 131 -14.04 -16.60 -22.78
N LYS A 132 -14.65 -17.11 -23.86
CA LYS A 132 -15.97 -17.76 -23.85
C LYS A 132 -15.98 -19.16 -23.19
N THR A 133 -14.83 -19.70 -22.80
CA THR A 133 -14.70 -21.03 -22.18
C THR A 133 -14.14 -20.92 -20.76
N GLU A 134 -14.56 -19.89 -20.03
CA GLU A 134 -14.22 -19.73 -18.61
C GLU A 134 -14.77 -20.92 -17.80
N MET A 135 -13.95 -21.44 -16.89
CA MET A 135 -14.25 -22.60 -16.05
C MET A 135 -13.78 -22.32 -14.62
N ASP A 136 -14.52 -22.81 -13.64
CA ASP A 136 -14.27 -22.49 -12.23
C ASP A 136 -13.00 -23.16 -11.66
N ASN A 137 -12.60 -24.31 -12.20
CA ASN A 137 -11.39 -25.01 -11.75
C ASN A 137 -10.78 -25.91 -12.85
N TYR A 138 -9.49 -26.26 -12.68
CA TYR A 138 -8.75 -27.10 -13.61
C TYR A 138 -9.30 -28.53 -13.72
N GLY A 139 -9.85 -29.08 -12.64
CA GLY A 139 -10.44 -30.43 -12.63
C GLY A 139 -11.62 -30.51 -13.59
N TYR A 140 -12.54 -29.53 -13.52
CA TYR A 140 -13.67 -29.42 -14.43
C TYR A 140 -13.21 -29.15 -15.87
N ALA A 141 -12.18 -28.31 -16.07
CA ALA A 141 -11.63 -28.07 -17.40
C ALA A 141 -11.05 -29.34 -18.05
N TYR A 142 -10.32 -30.17 -17.30
CA TYR A 142 -9.83 -31.46 -17.81
C TYR A 142 -10.96 -32.47 -17.99
N HIS A 143 -11.96 -32.46 -17.12
CA HIS A 143 -13.14 -33.30 -17.27
C HIS A 143 -13.92 -32.97 -18.54
N GLU A 144 -14.10 -31.69 -18.84
CA GLU A 144 -14.75 -31.22 -20.07
C GLU A 144 -13.98 -31.65 -21.33
N ILE A 145 -12.64 -31.56 -21.30
CA ILE A 145 -11.78 -32.07 -22.38
C ILE A 145 -11.97 -33.59 -22.54
N TYR A 146 -11.98 -34.32 -21.44
CA TYR A 146 -12.17 -35.77 -21.41
C TYR A 146 -13.53 -36.18 -21.97
N GLN A 147 -14.62 -35.56 -21.50
CA GLN A 147 -15.98 -35.85 -21.98
C GLN A 147 -16.19 -35.46 -23.46
N SER A 148 -15.49 -34.42 -23.92
CA SER A 148 -15.56 -33.96 -25.31
C SER A 148 -14.70 -34.80 -26.28
N GLU A 149 -13.89 -35.73 -25.77
CA GLU A 149 -12.94 -36.54 -26.55
C GLU A 149 -12.01 -35.71 -27.44
N ILE A 150 -11.71 -34.47 -27.03
CA ILE A 150 -10.79 -33.58 -27.75
C ILE A 150 -9.37 -33.75 -27.21
N PRO A 151 -8.32 -33.49 -28.02
CA PRO A 151 -6.93 -33.62 -27.58
C PRO A 151 -6.63 -32.80 -26.32
N VAL A 152 -6.06 -33.44 -25.30
CA VAL A 152 -5.71 -32.80 -24.02
C VAL A 152 -4.33 -32.13 -24.09
N TYR A 153 -4.25 -30.91 -23.55
CA TYR A 153 -2.99 -30.23 -23.27
C TYR A 153 -2.88 -30.01 -21.76
N VAL A 154 -1.97 -30.73 -21.12
CA VAL A 154 -1.75 -30.58 -19.67
C VAL A 154 -0.82 -29.39 -19.43
N THR A 155 -1.36 -28.34 -18.81
CA THR A 155 -0.57 -27.14 -18.49
C THR A 155 0.23 -27.34 -17.22
N ILE A 156 1.45 -26.81 -17.17
CA ILE A 156 2.23 -26.78 -15.94
C ILE A 156 1.51 -25.99 -14.83
N ASP A 157 0.75 -24.97 -15.20
CA ASP A 157 0.00 -24.12 -14.27
C ASP A 157 -1.07 -24.92 -13.51
N SER A 158 -1.72 -25.88 -14.18
CA SER A 158 -2.68 -26.75 -13.53
C SER A 158 -2.03 -27.70 -12.51
N ILE A 159 -0.79 -28.16 -12.79
CA ILE A 159 -0.03 -29.01 -11.87
C ILE A 159 0.44 -28.18 -10.68
N MET A 160 0.97 -26.98 -10.91
CA MET A 160 1.36 -26.05 -9.84
C MET A 160 0.16 -25.69 -8.96
N HIS A 161 -1.00 -25.43 -9.56
CA HIS A 161 -2.23 -25.17 -8.82
C HIS A 161 -2.65 -26.35 -7.94
N ALA A 162 -2.58 -27.58 -8.44
CA ALA A 162 -2.91 -28.77 -7.65
C ALA A 162 -1.99 -28.91 -6.42
N ILE A 163 -0.68 -28.75 -6.61
CA ILE A 163 0.29 -28.75 -5.49
C ILE A 163 0.00 -27.59 -4.53
N TYR A 164 -0.48 -26.45 -5.04
CA TYR A 164 -0.71 -25.23 -4.26
C TYR A 164 -1.86 -25.44 -3.29
N ILE A 165 -2.98 -25.96 -3.80
CA ILE A 165 -4.15 -26.29 -2.99
C ILE A 165 -3.76 -27.32 -1.93
N SER A 166 -3.03 -28.39 -2.30
CA SER A 166 -2.59 -29.39 -1.32
C SER A 166 -1.68 -28.80 -0.23
N ASN A 167 -0.75 -27.92 -0.60
CA ASN A 167 0.13 -27.27 0.36
C ASN A 167 -0.63 -26.27 1.26
N ASP A 168 -1.61 -25.55 0.72
CA ASP A 168 -2.47 -24.62 1.48
C ASP A 168 -3.26 -25.39 2.55
N GLU A 169 -3.84 -26.53 2.21
CA GLU A 169 -4.54 -27.40 3.17
C GLU A 169 -3.60 -28.01 4.21
N ILE A 170 -2.39 -28.45 3.82
CA ILE A 170 -1.39 -28.94 4.78
C ILE A 170 -0.99 -27.84 5.77
N LEU A 171 -0.79 -26.60 5.29
CA LEU A 171 -0.45 -25.47 6.14
C LEU A 171 -1.57 -25.15 7.14
N LYS A 172 -2.82 -25.07 6.67
CA LYS A 172 -4.00 -24.91 7.54
C LYS A 172 -4.02 -25.95 8.65
N ASP A 173 -3.81 -27.21 8.29
CA ASP A 173 -3.81 -28.33 9.23
C ASP A 173 -2.68 -28.22 10.26
N LEU A 174 -1.46 -27.90 9.82
CA LEU A 174 -0.32 -27.70 10.72
C LEU A 174 -0.57 -26.53 11.67
N GLU A 175 -1.11 -25.43 11.17
CA GLU A 175 -1.39 -24.23 11.96
C GLU A 175 -2.42 -24.49 13.05
N VAL A 176 -3.58 -25.05 12.68
CA VAL A 176 -4.68 -25.28 13.64
C VAL A 176 -4.34 -26.42 14.60
N LYS A 177 -3.75 -27.52 14.11
CA LYS A 177 -3.56 -28.74 14.92
C LYS A 177 -2.28 -28.69 15.76
N ILE A 178 -1.28 -27.89 15.37
CA ILE A 178 0.04 -27.89 16.01
C ILE A 178 0.49 -26.48 16.41
N LEU A 179 0.60 -25.55 15.45
CA LEU A 179 1.31 -24.28 15.70
C LEU A 179 0.53 -23.30 16.59
N GLU A 180 -0.76 -23.13 16.38
CA GLU A 180 -1.62 -22.29 17.21
C GLU A 180 -1.71 -22.80 18.66
N PRO A 181 -1.95 -24.10 18.93
CA PRO A 181 -1.91 -24.64 20.28
C PRO A 181 -0.56 -24.43 20.98
N SER A 182 0.56 -24.69 20.29
CA SER A 182 1.90 -24.49 20.85
C SER A 182 2.17 -23.02 21.18
N LEU A 183 1.78 -22.10 20.29
CA LEU A 183 1.96 -20.67 20.51
C LEU A 183 1.10 -20.16 21.68
N ASN A 184 -0.16 -20.56 21.77
CA ASN A 184 -1.04 -20.24 22.91
C ASN A 184 -0.43 -20.73 24.23
N LYS A 185 0.05 -21.97 24.26
CA LYS A 185 0.70 -22.55 25.44
C LYS A 185 1.96 -21.79 25.84
N ALA A 186 2.80 -21.42 24.89
CA ALA A 186 4.01 -20.63 25.13
C ALA A 186 3.69 -19.26 25.75
N ILE A 187 2.77 -18.51 25.13
CA ILE A 187 2.41 -17.16 25.57
C ILE A 187 1.78 -17.20 26.96
N GLU A 188 0.88 -18.15 27.24
CA GLU A 188 0.23 -18.25 28.55
C GLU A 188 1.22 -18.67 29.65
N ALA A 189 2.16 -19.56 29.35
CA ALA A 189 3.23 -19.93 30.28
C ALA A 189 4.12 -18.72 30.63
N MET A 190 4.50 -17.92 29.63
CA MET A 190 5.29 -16.70 29.86
C MET A 190 4.52 -15.65 30.66
N ARG A 191 3.23 -15.42 30.35
CA ARG A 191 2.37 -14.51 31.12
C ARG A 191 2.26 -14.99 32.57
N THR A 192 1.97 -16.26 32.80
CA THR A 192 1.88 -16.82 34.16
C THR A 192 3.20 -16.66 34.93
N ARG A 193 4.33 -16.90 34.26
CA ARG A 193 5.64 -16.73 34.87
C ARG A 193 5.97 -15.27 35.19
N LEU A 194 5.54 -14.32 34.34
CA LEU A 194 5.73 -12.88 34.56
C LEU A 194 4.98 -12.39 35.82
N ALA A 195 3.78 -12.91 36.08
CA ALA A 195 3.00 -12.65 37.30
C ALA A 195 3.63 -13.23 38.58
N SER A 196 4.48 -14.25 38.44
CA SER A 196 4.99 -15.01 39.57
C SER A 196 6.07 -14.23 40.35
N PRO A 197 6.07 -14.27 41.69
CA PRO A 197 7.14 -13.67 42.48
C PRO A 197 8.52 -14.27 42.13
N GLY A 198 9.57 -13.44 42.08
CA GLY A 198 10.96 -13.95 42.07
C GLY A 198 11.94 -13.37 41.06
N ALA A 199 11.58 -12.40 40.22
CA ALA A 199 12.53 -11.65 39.39
C ALA A 199 12.32 -10.14 39.54
N THR A 200 13.34 -9.42 40.00
CA THR A 200 13.32 -7.95 40.06
C THR A 200 13.64 -7.40 38.66
N LEU A 201 12.63 -7.31 37.79
CA LEU A 201 12.76 -6.62 36.52
C LEU A 201 12.67 -5.11 36.73
N PRO A 202 13.39 -4.29 35.94
CA PRO A 202 13.14 -2.85 35.88
C PRO A 202 11.67 -2.59 35.56
N ALA A 203 11.06 -1.58 36.20
CA ALA A 203 9.62 -1.30 36.06
C ALA A 203 9.19 -1.08 34.62
N ASP A 204 9.99 -0.35 33.84
CA ASP A 204 9.77 -0.13 32.41
C ASP A 204 9.80 -1.44 31.60
N THR A 205 10.74 -2.34 31.90
CA THR A 205 10.85 -3.64 31.23
C THR A 205 9.66 -4.53 31.58
N LEU A 206 9.20 -4.51 32.82
CA LEU A 206 8.01 -5.25 33.26
C LEU A 206 6.75 -4.77 32.53
N HIS A 207 6.56 -3.44 32.44
CA HIS A 207 5.47 -2.81 31.69
C HIS A 207 5.49 -3.23 30.21
N ASP A 208 6.66 -3.13 29.58
CA ASP A 208 6.85 -3.47 28.16
C ASP A 208 6.51 -4.94 27.85
N LEU A 209 6.94 -5.86 28.71
CA LEU A 209 6.64 -7.29 28.55
C LEU A 209 5.17 -7.62 28.80
N ASP A 210 4.53 -6.96 29.77
CA ASP A 210 3.09 -7.14 30.06
C ASP A 210 2.25 -6.71 28.86
N VAL A 211 2.52 -5.53 28.28
CA VAL A 211 1.85 -5.06 27.05
C VAL A 211 2.06 -6.04 25.90
N TYR A 212 3.32 -6.42 25.65
CA TYR A 212 3.70 -7.26 24.52
C TYR A 212 3.03 -8.64 24.56
N LEU A 213 3.07 -9.30 25.72
CA LEU A 213 2.51 -10.65 25.89
C LEU A 213 0.98 -10.63 26.03
N THR A 214 0.42 -9.63 26.70
CA THR A 214 -1.05 -9.53 26.85
C THR A 214 -1.72 -9.19 25.53
N LEU A 215 -1.13 -8.35 24.69
CA LEU A 215 -1.63 -8.12 23.34
C LEU A 215 -1.54 -9.40 22.49
N ALA A 216 -0.41 -10.11 22.51
CA ALA A 216 -0.26 -11.38 21.79
C ALA A 216 -1.34 -12.39 22.20
N ALA A 217 -1.54 -12.59 23.50
CA ALA A 217 -2.57 -13.48 24.04
C ALA A 217 -3.98 -13.03 23.66
N SER A 218 -4.25 -11.72 23.66
CA SER A 218 -5.54 -11.16 23.27
C SER A 218 -5.86 -11.43 21.80
N LEU A 219 -4.87 -11.27 20.91
CA LEU A 219 -5.03 -11.53 19.47
C LEU A 219 -5.25 -13.02 19.19
N LEU A 220 -4.49 -13.89 19.84
CA LEU A 220 -4.67 -15.35 19.73
C LEU A 220 -6.02 -15.80 20.31
N LYS A 221 -6.52 -15.13 21.35
CA LYS A 221 -7.84 -15.42 21.93
C LYS A 221 -9.00 -14.86 21.09
N GLY A 222 -8.77 -13.78 20.35
CA GLY A 222 -9.82 -13.02 19.65
C GLY A 222 -10.63 -12.10 20.58
N SER A 223 -10.11 -11.80 21.77
CA SER A 223 -10.70 -10.82 22.69
C SER A 223 -9.64 -10.23 23.62
N VAL A 224 -9.87 -9.00 24.09
CA VAL A 224 -8.94 -8.34 25.01
C VAL A 224 -8.89 -9.09 26.35
N LEU A 225 -7.69 -9.54 26.74
CA LEU A 225 -7.42 -10.15 28.03
C LEU A 225 -6.94 -9.10 29.04
N PRO A 226 -7.20 -9.29 30.35
CA PRO A 226 -6.70 -8.39 31.37
C PRO A 226 -5.17 -8.42 31.43
N SER A 227 -4.58 -7.26 31.66
CA SER A 227 -3.15 -7.16 31.93
C SER A 227 -2.82 -7.56 33.36
N GLN A 228 -1.58 -7.95 33.62
CA GLN A 228 -1.14 -8.30 34.97
C GLN A 228 -0.57 -7.11 35.73
N PHE A 229 -0.18 -6.05 35.02
CA PHE A 229 0.54 -4.91 35.58
C PHE A 229 -0.11 -3.55 35.23
N ARG A 230 -1.45 -3.54 35.07
CA ARG A 230 -2.29 -2.34 34.84
C ARG A 230 -2.01 -1.61 33.51
N THR A 231 -1.70 -2.36 32.46
CA THR A 231 -1.49 -1.86 31.09
C THR A 231 -2.71 -2.03 30.18
N ASP A 232 -3.88 -2.31 30.76
CA ASP A 232 -5.13 -2.68 30.08
C ASP A 232 -5.57 -1.67 28.99
N ASP A 233 -5.48 -0.37 29.26
CA ASP A 233 -5.93 0.65 28.31
C ASP A 233 -5.02 0.73 27.07
N GLN A 234 -3.70 0.56 27.27
CA GLN A 234 -2.75 0.48 26.16
C GLN A 234 -2.99 -0.78 25.33
N VAL A 235 -3.21 -1.93 25.96
CA VAL A 235 -3.52 -3.19 25.27
C VAL A 235 -4.81 -3.07 24.47
N LYS A 236 -5.89 -2.49 25.04
CA LYS A 236 -7.17 -2.27 24.33
C LYS A 236 -6.98 -1.41 23.09
N ALA A 237 -6.21 -0.32 23.19
CA ALA A 237 -5.95 0.57 22.06
C ALA A 237 -5.19 -0.15 20.93
N LEU A 238 -4.13 -0.89 21.27
CA LEU A 238 -3.35 -1.65 20.29
C LEU A 238 -4.16 -2.79 19.66
N TYR A 239 -4.97 -3.49 20.46
CA TYR A 239 -5.87 -4.53 19.99
C TYR A 239 -6.88 -3.96 18.98
N ALA A 240 -7.48 -2.79 19.27
CA ALA A 240 -8.40 -2.14 18.34
C ALA A 240 -7.73 -1.80 16.99
N MET A 241 -6.48 -1.32 17.00
CA MET A 241 -5.73 -1.03 15.77
C MET A 241 -5.44 -2.31 14.97
N ALA A 242 -5.05 -3.41 15.65
CA ALA A 242 -4.81 -4.70 15.02
C ALA A 242 -6.09 -5.30 14.41
N MET A 243 -7.25 -5.08 15.04
CA MET A 243 -8.55 -5.54 14.54
C MET A 243 -9.07 -4.67 13.39
N GLU A 244 -8.86 -3.36 13.45
CA GLU A 244 -9.17 -2.44 12.35
C GLU A 244 -8.33 -2.76 11.11
N ALA A 245 -7.07 -3.16 11.32
CA ALA A 245 -6.16 -3.68 10.31
C ALA A 245 -5.97 -2.74 9.10
N LYS A 246 -5.76 -1.45 9.38
CA LYS A 246 -5.64 -0.38 8.38
C LYS A 246 -4.58 0.64 8.77
N ASP A 247 -4.03 1.27 7.74
CA ASP A 247 -3.10 2.40 7.82
C ASP A 247 -1.76 2.09 8.51
N ILE A 248 -0.84 3.02 8.34
CA ILE A 248 0.37 3.11 9.15
C ILE A 248 0.09 4.14 10.24
N LYS A 249 0.09 3.72 11.51
CA LYS A 249 -0.19 4.60 12.66
C LYS A 249 1.01 4.64 13.60
N THR A 250 1.20 5.78 14.26
CA THR A 250 2.25 5.93 15.26
C THR A 250 1.72 5.56 16.64
N VAL A 251 2.40 4.64 17.34
CA VAL A 251 2.05 4.19 18.70
C VAL A 251 3.24 4.29 19.64
N SER A 252 3.00 4.42 20.95
CA SER A 252 4.06 4.35 21.95
C SER A 252 4.27 2.92 22.44
N LEU A 253 5.47 2.37 22.24
CA LEU A 253 5.90 1.04 22.72
C LEU A 253 7.38 1.11 23.09
N PHE A 254 7.79 0.37 24.11
CA PHE A 254 9.19 0.32 24.58
C PHE A 254 9.77 1.71 24.90
N GLY A 255 8.91 2.58 25.45
CA GLY A 255 9.27 3.94 25.86
C GLY A 255 9.43 4.96 24.73
N ARG A 256 8.85 4.72 23.54
CA ARG A 256 8.96 5.64 22.40
C ARG A 256 7.86 5.50 21.36
N MET A 257 7.73 6.50 20.51
CA MET A 257 6.87 6.47 19.33
C MET A 257 7.43 5.52 18.25
N ARG A 258 6.54 4.79 17.59
CA ARG A 258 6.84 3.77 16.58
C ARG A 258 5.82 3.86 15.46
N LYS A 259 6.24 3.92 14.18
CA LYS A 259 5.32 3.72 13.05
C LYS A 259 5.09 2.22 12.86
N VAL A 260 3.85 1.78 13.08
CA VAL A 260 3.42 0.39 12.88
C VAL A 260 2.46 0.34 11.71
N ASP A 261 2.76 -0.52 10.74
CA ASP A 261 1.86 -0.82 9.63
C ASP A 261 0.79 -1.81 10.08
N TRP A 262 -0.35 -1.28 10.51
CA TRP A 262 -1.47 -2.10 10.99
C TRP A 262 -2.23 -2.76 9.83
N SER A 263 -2.04 -2.31 8.59
CA SER A 263 -2.63 -2.98 7.41
C SER A 263 -2.15 -4.42 7.23
N GLN A 264 -0.98 -4.75 7.79
CA GLN A 264 -0.43 -6.11 7.78
C GLN A 264 -1.24 -7.11 8.62
N TYR A 265 -2.08 -6.62 9.53
CA TYR A 265 -2.94 -7.45 10.38
C TYR A 265 -4.27 -7.82 9.69
N ALA A 266 -4.47 -7.36 8.44
CA ALA A 266 -5.62 -7.74 7.63
C ALA A 266 -5.45 -9.20 7.18
N PRO A 267 -6.32 -10.12 7.63
CA PRO A 267 -6.24 -11.51 7.21
C PRO A 267 -6.41 -11.63 5.70
N ARG A 268 -5.59 -12.46 5.09
CA ARG A 268 -5.43 -12.59 3.64
C ARG A 268 -4.88 -13.97 3.31
N GLY A 269 -5.00 -14.41 2.07
CA GLY A 269 -4.72 -15.81 1.77
C GLY A 269 -5.76 -16.72 2.40
N HIS A 270 -5.36 -17.90 2.87
CA HIS A 270 -6.26 -18.77 3.64
C HIS A 270 -6.69 -18.19 4.99
N TYR A 271 -5.92 -17.25 5.55
CA TYR A 271 -6.27 -16.59 6.80
C TYR A 271 -7.52 -15.70 6.71
N ALA A 272 -8.05 -15.44 5.50
CA ALA A 272 -9.33 -14.74 5.35
C ALA A 272 -10.49 -15.51 6.01
N ASP A 273 -10.38 -16.84 6.11
CA ASP A 273 -11.29 -17.69 6.86
C ASP A 273 -11.20 -17.39 8.38
N GLU A 274 -12.36 -17.23 9.02
CA GLU A 274 -12.51 -16.78 10.41
C GLU A 274 -11.74 -17.66 11.40
N ASP A 275 -11.63 -18.96 11.12
CA ASP A 275 -10.95 -19.92 11.99
C ASP A 275 -9.45 -19.62 12.17
N PHE A 276 -8.83 -19.00 11.17
CA PHE A 276 -7.38 -18.76 11.13
C PHE A 276 -7.01 -17.32 11.48
N GLN A 277 -7.97 -16.40 11.53
CA GLN A 277 -7.69 -14.97 11.71
C GLN A 277 -7.03 -14.64 13.05
N ARG A 278 -7.38 -15.38 14.11
CA ARG A 278 -6.81 -15.18 15.46
C ARG A 278 -5.34 -15.56 15.48
N TYR A 279 -5.03 -16.76 14.98
CA TYR A 279 -3.66 -17.22 14.82
C TYR A 279 -2.86 -16.25 13.95
N PHE A 280 -3.41 -15.84 12.79
CA PHE A 280 -2.76 -14.88 11.88
C PHE A 280 -2.34 -13.59 12.61
N ARG A 281 -3.27 -12.90 13.28
CA ARG A 281 -2.98 -11.61 13.94
C ARG A 281 -1.99 -11.78 15.10
N GLY A 282 -2.14 -12.84 15.90
CA GLY A 282 -1.25 -13.14 17.01
C GLY A 282 0.17 -13.47 16.54
N ALA A 283 0.31 -14.35 15.55
CA ALA A 283 1.59 -14.69 14.95
C ALA A 283 2.20 -13.49 14.20
N MET A 284 1.39 -12.64 13.55
CA MET A 284 1.84 -11.40 12.89
C MET A 284 2.42 -10.41 13.90
N TRP A 285 1.78 -10.23 15.06
CA TRP A 285 2.31 -9.41 16.15
C TRP A 285 3.69 -9.93 16.61
N LEU A 286 3.79 -11.25 16.84
CA LEU A 286 5.00 -11.88 17.35
C LEU A 286 6.13 -11.97 16.32
N SER A 287 5.79 -11.95 15.03
CA SER A 287 6.76 -11.99 13.93
C SER A 287 7.25 -10.59 13.53
N ARG A 288 6.39 -9.56 13.59
CA ARG A 288 6.72 -8.21 13.09
C ARG A 288 7.16 -7.22 14.14
N THR A 289 6.62 -7.32 15.36
CA THR A 289 6.97 -6.38 16.44
C THR A 289 8.34 -6.70 16.99
N GLU A 290 9.27 -5.78 16.74
CA GLU A 290 10.68 -5.96 16.96
C GLU A 290 11.24 -5.16 18.13
N PHE A 291 12.24 -5.75 18.79
CA PHE A 291 13.13 -5.07 19.71
C PHE A 291 14.37 -4.65 18.93
N ASN A 292 14.65 -3.36 18.84
CA ASN A 292 15.84 -2.88 18.16
C ASN A 292 17.07 -3.08 19.06
N LEU A 293 18.07 -3.83 18.58
CA LEU A 293 19.25 -4.27 19.33
C LEU A 293 20.52 -3.50 18.97
N SER A 294 20.58 -2.86 17.79
CA SER A 294 21.69 -1.98 17.41
C SER A 294 21.27 -0.95 16.35
N SER A 295 21.50 0.34 16.61
CA SER A 295 21.18 1.51 15.76
C SER A 295 19.68 1.75 15.50
N ARG A 296 19.22 3.01 15.37
CA ARG A 296 17.79 3.38 15.21
C ARG A 296 17.42 3.90 13.82
N SER A 297 18.07 3.43 12.77
CA SER A 297 17.69 3.83 11.41
C SER A 297 16.30 3.32 10.98
N CYS A 298 15.48 2.75 11.88
CA CYS A 298 14.17 2.18 11.57
C CYS A 298 13.02 3.03 12.11
N MET A 299 12.05 3.38 11.25
CA MET A 299 10.87 4.17 11.65
C MET A 299 9.94 3.44 12.60
N SER A 300 10.05 2.12 12.66
CA SER A 300 9.39 1.36 13.72
C SER A 300 9.95 1.71 15.09
N SER A 301 11.16 2.25 15.23
CA SER A 301 11.79 2.56 16.53
C SER A 301 12.22 4.03 16.69
N CYS A 302 11.98 4.86 15.66
CA CYS A 302 12.09 6.32 15.67
C CYS A 302 11.35 6.89 14.44
N PRO A 303 10.11 7.42 14.56
CA PRO A 303 9.24 7.73 13.41
C PRO A 303 9.72 8.92 12.56
N GLY A 304 10.83 9.55 12.92
CA GLY A 304 11.43 10.68 12.23
C GLY A 304 11.88 10.33 10.81
N GLU A 305 11.96 11.34 9.95
CA GLU A 305 12.31 11.18 8.54
C GLU A 305 13.83 11.12 8.29
N VAL A 306 14.64 11.26 9.33
CA VAL A 306 16.10 11.20 9.29
C VAL A 306 16.59 9.96 10.04
N PRO A 307 17.54 9.19 9.50
CA PRO A 307 18.16 8.09 10.23
C PRO A 307 18.79 8.55 11.56
N ASP A 308 18.43 7.88 12.66
CA ASP A 308 18.97 8.13 14.01
C ASP A 308 19.93 6.99 14.40
N PRO A 309 21.22 7.24 14.66
CA PRO A 309 22.17 6.19 15.02
C PRO A 309 22.21 5.87 16.54
N SER A 310 21.44 6.55 17.40
CA SER A 310 21.56 6.38 18.85
C SER A 310 21.12 5.00 19.37
N GLU A 311 21.78 4.47 20.41
CA GLU A 311 21.49 3.11 20.93
C GLU A 311 20.22 3.02 21.78
N THR A 312 19.62 1.82 21.89
CA THR A 312 18.28 1.54 22.46
C THR A 312 18.30 0.66 23.73
N PRO A 313 18.92 1.09 24.85
CA PRO A 313 19.14 0.21 25.99
C PRO A 313 17.86 -0.42 26.57
N ARG A 314 16.73 0.30 26.57
CA ARG A 314 15.43 -0.23 27.03
C ARG A 314 14.92 -1.43 26.21
N GLU A 315 15.07 -1.39 24.88
CA GLU A 315 14.64 -2.48 23.99
C GLU A 315 15.56 -3.70 24.12
N VAL A 316 16.86 -3.48 24.30
CA VAL A 316 17.82 -4.55 24.60
C VAL A 316 17.48 -5.24 25.92
N LEU A 317 17.17 -4.47 26.97
CA LEU A 317 16.74 -5.02 28.26
C LEU A 317 15.43 -5.80 28.14
N ALA A 318 14.47 -5.31 27.35
CA ALA A 318 13.22 -6.01 27.09
C ALA A 318 13.44 -7.34 26.33
N ALA A 319 14.30 -7.35 25.31
CA ALA A 319 14.65 -8.58 24.59
C ALA A 319 15.37 -9.60 25.48
N LEU A 320 16.32 -9.15 26.31
CA LEU A 320 17.02 -10.00 27.29
C LEU A 320 16.06 -10.59 28.33
N ALA A 321 15.10 -9.78 28.81
CA ALA A 321 14.09 -10.20 29.77
C ALA A 321 13.09 -11.18 29.14
N LEU A 322 12.64 -10.93 27.91
CA LEU A 322 11.74 -11.82 27.17
C LEU A 322 12.40 -13.18 26.91
N SER A 323 13.67 -13.19 26.49
CA SER A 323 14.45 -14.42 26.30
C SER A 323 14.57 -15.22 27.60
N ALA A 324 14.92 -14.57 28.72
CA ALA A 324 14.98 -15.24 30.03
C ALA A 324 13.60 -15.73 30.53
N LEU A 325 12.53 -15.01 30.20
CA LEU A 325 11.17 -15.42 30.52
C LEU A 325 10.73 -16.65 29.73
N ALA A 326 11.11 -16.76 28.46
CA ALA A 326 10.84 -17.93 27.65
C ALA A 326 11.54 -19.19 28.20
N GLU A 327 12.79 -19.07 28.68
CA GLU A 327 13.51 -20.16 29.33
C GLU A 327 12.87 -20.55 30.67
N SER A 328 12.64 -19.56 31.54
CA SER A 328 12.18 -19.81 32.92
C SER A 328 10.71 -20.20 33.04
N SER A 329 9.90 -19.96 32.01
CA SER A 329 8.51 -20.43 31.93
C SER A 329 8.37 -21.82 31.31
N GLY A 330 9.44 -22.36 30.71
CA GLY A 330 9.40 -23.58 29.90
C GLY A 330 8.82 -23.39 28.49
N ALA A 331 8.48 -22.15 28.09
CA ALA A 331 7.92 -21.84 26.78
C ALA A 331 8.92 -22.02 25.62
N ALA A 332 10.23 -22.01 25.89
CA ALA A 332 11.28 -22.08 24.87
C ALA A 332 11.11 -23.27 23.90
N GLY A 333 10.66 -24.44 24.38
CA GLY A 333 10.45 -25.62 23.53
C GLY A 333 9.30 -25.46 22.54
N GLU A 334 8.19 -24.87 22.98
CA GLU A 334 7.02 -24.60 22.13
C GLU A 334 7.34 -23.50 21.10
N ILE A 335 8.05 -22.45 21.51
CA ILE A 335 8.53 -21.39 20.60
C ILE A 335 9.46 -21.99 19.54
N ALA A 336 10.41 -22.84 19.94
CA ALA A 336 11.33 -23.49 19.02
C ALA A 336 10.63 -24.45 18.04
N LEU A 337 9.53 -25.10 18.43
CA LEU A 337 8.71 -25.91 17.53
C LEU A 337 8.08 -25.04 16.42
N VAL A 338 7.49 -23.90 16.80
CA VAL A 338 6.89 -22.97 15.83
C VAL A 338 7.95 -22.38 14.91
N GLU A 339 9.07 -21.90 15.46
CA GLU A 339 10.18 -21.35 14.66
C GLU A 339 10.75 -22.39 13.69
N ARG A 340 11.03 -23.61 14.15
CA ARG A 340 11.57 -24.66 13.28
C ARG A 340 10.59 -25.07 12.18
N SER A 341 9.30 -25.04 12.47
CA SER A 341 8.27 -25.29 11.46
C SER A 341 8.31 -24.21 10.39
N TRP A 342 8.37 -22.93 10.78
CA TRP A 342 8.51 -21.82 9.85
C TRP A 342 9.81 -21.89 9.04
N ASP A 343 10.91 -22.37 9.64
CA ASP A 343 12.18 -22.55 8.93
C ASP A 343 12.08 -23.61 7.82
N LEU A 344 11.45 -24.74 8.10
CA LEU A 344 11.24 -25.83 7.13
C LEU A 344 10.21 -25.46 6.05
N LEU A 345 9.32 -24.52 6.34
CA LEU A 345 8.23 -24.12 5.47
C LEU A 345 8.61 -22.94 4.56
N ALA A 346 9.23 -21.90 5.11
CA ALA A 346 9.44 -20.61 4.45
C ALA A 346 10.88 -20.08 4.52
N GLY A 347 11.82 -20.89 5.02
CA GLY A 347 13.23 -20.55 5.09
C GLY A 347 13.64 -19.81 6.34
N MET A 348 14.84 -19.27 6.36
CA MET A 348 15.46 -18.71 7.57
C MET A 348 15.12 -17.23 7.80
N ARG A 349 15.21 -16.81 9.05
CA ARG A 349 15.16 -15.41 9.49
C ARG A 349 16.55 -14.75 9.43
N GLU A 350 16.61 -13.44 9.19
CA GLU A 350 17.86 -12.65 9.29
C GLU A 350 18.02 -11.96 10.66
N ASP A 351 16.92 -11.78 11.39
CA ASP A 351 16.91 -11.17 12.70
C ASP A 351 17.18 -12.19 13.83
N LEU A 352 17.48 -11.70 15.03
CA LEU A 352 17.85 -12.56 16.15
C LEU A 352 16.61 -13.24 16.75
N SER A 353 16.71 -14.57 16.95
CA SER A 353 15.76 -15.32 17.77
C SER A 353 15.99 -15.08 19.27
N LEU A 354 15.01 -15.47 20.09
CA LEU A 354 15.18 -15.44 21.55
C LEU A 354 16.32 -16.36 22.03
N ARG A 355 16.61 -17.41 21.27
CA ARG A 355 17.75 -18.31 21.52
C ARG A 355 19.07 -17.61 21.22
N ASP A 356 19.18 -16.89 20.10
CA ASP A 356 20.39 -16.12 19.77
C ASP A 356 20.68 -15.07 20.85
N VAL A 357 19.62 -14.38 21.33
CA VAL A 357 19.72 -13.45 22.44
C VAL A 357 20.25 -14.14 23.71
N ALA A 358 19.76 -15.34 24.04
CA ALA A 358 20.25 -16.11 25.19
C ALA A 358 21.72 -16.52 25.05
N GLU A 359 22.13 -16.98 23.86
CA GLU A 359 23.52 -17.37 23.57
C GLU A 359 24.46 -16.17 23.65
N ILE A 360 24.09 -15.02 23.10
CA ILE A 360 24.87 -13.77 23.19
C ILE A 360 24.93 -13.28 24.64
N LYS A 361 23.81 -13.28 25.38
CA LYS A 361 23.75 -12.94 26.81
C LYS A 361 24.74 -13.76 27.62
N LYS A 362 24.80 -15.07 27.37
CA LYS A 362 25.74 -16.00 28.01
C LYS A 362 27.19 -15.66 27.65
N SER A 363 27.48 -15.41 26.37
CA SER A 363 28.82 -15.02 25.91
C SER A 363 29.30 -13.68 26.48
N ALA A 364 28.36 -12.77 26.77
CA ALA A 364 28.62 -11.46 27.36
C ALA A 364 28.74 -11.49 28.90
N GLY A 365 28.52 -12.65 29.54
CA GLY A 365 28.57 -12.79 31.00
C GLY A 365 27.46 -12.01 31.73
N ILE A 366 26.31 -11.80 31.08
CA ILE A 366 25.19 -11.05 31.67
C ILE A 366 24.35 -12.00 32.53
N VAL A 367 24.51 -11.87 33.85
CA VAL A 367 23.73 -12.64 34.85
C VAL A 367 22.47 -11.87 35.28
N ASN A 368 22.62 -10.58 35.55
CA ASN A 368 21.55 -9.67 35.99
C ASN A 368 21.32 -8.55 34.97
N LEU A 369 20.09 -8.03 34.89
CA LEU A 369 19.71 -6.87 34.07
C LEU A 369 20.04 -5.55 34.80
N ASP A 370 21.31 -5.35 35.12
CA ASP A 370 21.82 -4.10 35.68
C ASP A 370 21.91 -2.98 34.63
N GLY A 371 22.28 -1.77 35.06
CA GLY A 371 22.32 -0.58 34.19
C GLY A 371 23.29 -0.66 33.00
N ASP A 372 24.25 -1.58 33.01
CA ASP A 372 25.24 -1.77 31.92
C ASP A 372 24.97 -3.04 31.08
N ALA A 373 23.95 -3.83 31.43
CA ALA A 373 23.63 -5.08 30.72
C ALA A 373 23.41 -4.86 29.21
N ALA A 374 22.73 -3.76 28.83
CA ALA A 374 22.52 -3.43 27.43
C ALA A 374 23.82 -3.10 26.68
N GLY A 375 24.73 -2.34 27.32
CA GLY A 375 26.03 -2.00 26.72
C GLY A 375 26.91 -3.22 26.50
N ARG A 376 26.96 -4.13 27.48
CA ARG A 376 27.66 -5.42 27.33
C ARG A 376 27.07 -6.29 26.23
N PHE A 377 25.75 -6.32 26.10
CA PHE A 377 25.07 -7.06 25.05
C PHE A 377 25.40 -6.51 23.65
N ILE A 378 25.26 -5.19 23.44
CA ILE A 378 25.56 -4.52 22.16
C ILE A 378 27.03 -4.77 21.76
N LYS A 379 27.95 -4.66 22.72
CA LYS A 379 29.38 -4.94 22.49
C LYS A 379 29.61 -6.39 22.07
N ALA A 380 28.93 -7.34 22.71
CA ALA A 380 29.04 -8.75 22.34
C ALA A 380 28.40 -9.02 20.98
N LEU A 381 27.25 -8.41 20.66
CA LEU A 381 26.55 -8.55 19.39
C LEU A 381 27.46 -8.20 18.20
N GLY A 382 28.09 -7.02 18.24
CA GLY A 382 28.92 -6.51 17.15
C GLY A 382 28.17 -6.45 15.81
N GLY A 383 28.85 -6.70 14.69
CA GLY A 383 28.25 -6.70 13.35
C GLY A 383 27.64 -8.04 12.88
N ARG A 384 27.43 -9.01 13.79
CA ARG A 384 27.16 -10.42 13.43
C ARG A 384 25.77 -10.71 12.86
N PHE A 385 24.87 -9.74 12.83
CA PHE A 385 23.47 -9.88 12.40
C PHE A 385 23.00 -8.68 11.57
N ALA A 386 23.87 -8.18 10.71
CA ALA A 386 23.51 -7.12 9.77
C ALA A 386 22.45 -7.63 8.80
N ARG A 387 21.27 -7.01 8.84
CA ARG A 387 20.17 -7.34 7.94
C ARG A 387 20.47 -6.85 6.52
N THR A 388 19.93 -7.58 5.54
CA THR A 388 20.20 -7.31 4.13
C THR A 388 18.95 -6.96 3.33
N VAL A 389 17.75 -7.19 3.90
CA VAL A 389 16.47 -6.85 3.28
C VAL A 389 15.62 -5.98 4.21
N ASN A 390 15.01 -4.95 3.65
CA ASN A 390 14.15 -4.06 4.42
C ASN A 390 12.74 -4.63 4.54
N THR A 391 12.30 -4.94 5.75
CA THR A 391 10.94 -5.50 5.98
C THR A 391 10.05 -4.57 6.79
N HIS A 392 10.51 -3.33 7.03
CA HIS A 392 9.85 -2.34 7.89
C HIS A 392 9.90 -0.96 7.22
N PRO A 393 9.01 -0.01 7.60
CA PRO A 393 9.19 1.37 7.19
C PRO A 393 10.52 1.92 7.70
N MET A 394 11.34 2.47 6.79
CA MET A 394 12.65 3.05 7.09
C MET A 394 12.70 4.49 6.56
N PRO A 395 13.42 5.42 7.21
CA PRO A 395 13.67 6.75 6.68
C PRO A 395 14.41 6.67 5.34
N ASN A 396 14.06 7.58 4.42
CA ASN A 396 14.72 7.69 3.14
C ASN A 396 16.24 7.88 3.29
N GLY A 397 17.03 7.22 2.43
CA GLY A 397 18.50 7.28 2.46
C GLY A 397 19.18 6.37 3.49
N THR A 398 18.43 5.48 4.16
CA THR A 398 19.02 4.48 5.05
C THR A 398 19.88 3.48 4.25
N LYS A 399 21.15 3.36 4.62
CA LYS A 399 22.13 2.47 3.95
C LYS A 399 22.43 1.20 4.73
N GLU A 400 22.27 1.24 6.05
CA GLU A 400 22.53 0.13 6.96
C GLU A 400 21.26 -0.20 7.73
N LEU A 401 20.88 -1.48 7.75
CA LEU A 401 19.70 -1.95 8.46
C LEU A 401 20.08 -2.39 9.88
N PRO A 402 19.27 -2.06 10.90
CA PRO A 402 19.59 -2.39 12.28
C PRO A 402 19.50 -3.88 12.58
N ALA A 403 20.27 -4.36 13.55
CA ALA A 403 20.04 -5.67 14.15
C ALA A 403 18.82 -5.58 15.06
N ILE A 404 17.87 -6.50 14.87
CA ILE A 404 16.63 -6.54 15.65
C ILE A 404 16.40 -7.95 16.19
N CYS A 405 15.56 -8.06 17.21
CA CYS A 405 15.04 -9.33 17.71
C CYS A 405 13.52 -9.32 17.61
N THR A 406 12.94 -10.43 17.17
CA THR A 406 11.50 -10.69 17.26
C THR A 406 11.28 -12.10 17.81
N MET A 407 10.08 -12.42 18.28
CA MET A 407 9.82 -13.76 18.81
C MET A 407 9.83 -14.81 17.71
N LEU A 408 9.10 -14.58 16.61
CA LEU A 408 9.02 -15.52 15.49
C LEU A 408 9.88 -15.10 14.31
N GLY A 409 9.91 -13.82 13.92
CA GLY A 409 10.70 -13.29 12.80
C GLY A 409 10.11 -13.57 11.41
N PRO A 410 10.09 -12.60 10.49
CA PRO A 410 9.71 -12.87 9.11
C PRO A 410 10.84 -13.63 8.39
N ARG A 411 10.48 -14.56 7.49
CA ARG A 411 11.45 -15.35 6.73
C ARG A 411 11.90 -14.61 5.48
N ILE A 412 13.22 -14.50 5.31
CA ILE A 412 13.81 -13.79 4.16
C ILE A 412 13.98 -14.77 3.02
N THR A 413 12.97 -14.83 2.18
CA THR A 413 12.95 -15.72 1.02
C THR A 413 13.75 -15.16 -0.15
N SER A 414 14.16 -16.04 -1.07
CA SER A 414 15.02 -15.66 -2.21
C SER A 414 14.43 -14.57 -3.12
N ASP A 415 13.10 -14.51 -3.27
CA ASP A 415 12.40 -13.45 -4.00
C ASP A 415 12.47 -12.11 -3.26
N THR A 416 12.24 -12.10 -1.95
CA THR A 416 12.33 -10.88 -1.13
C THR A 416 13.75 -10.32 -1.16
N GLY A 417 14.77 -11.18 -1.11
CA GLY A 417 16.16 -10.77 -1.31
C GLY A 417 16.51 -10.29 -2.73
N ALA A 418 15.77 -10.71 -3.75
CA ALA A 418 15.93 -10.25 -5.12
C ALA A 418 15.25 -8.89 -5.37
N LEU A 419 14.10 -8.63 -4.75
CA LEU A 419 13.33 -7.41 -4.93
C LEU A 419 14.06 -6.15 -4.45
N ARG A 420 14.91 -6.25 -3.42
CA ARG A 420 15.69 -5.11 -2.90
C ARG A 420 16.52 -4.36 -3.95
N PHE A 421 16.86 -5.03 -5.05
CA PHE A 421 17.71 -4.44 -6.09
C PHE A 421 16.92 -3.56 -7.06
N VAL A 422 15.60 -3.71 -7.17
CA VAL A 422 14.80 -3.09 -8.24
C VAL A 422 14.03 -1.86 -7.78
N HIS A 423 14.14 -1.44 -6.52
CA HIS A 423 13.51 -0.21 -6.02
C HIS A 423 14.50 0.59 -5.20
N ASP A 424 14.08 1.76 -4.72
CA ASP A 424 14.91 2.65 -3.91
C ASP A 424 15.44 1.93 -2.65
N PRO A 425 16.74 2.06 -2.28
CA PRO A 425 17.75 2.98 -2.81
C PRO A 425 18.54 2.42 -4.00
N ALA A 426 18.35 1.15 -4.38
CA ALA A 426 19.11 0.54 -5.46
C ALA A 426 18.74 1.08 -6.85
N VAL A 427 17.47 1.48 -7.02
CA VAL A 427 16.98 2.23 -8.18
C VAL A 427 16.36 3.52 -7.67
N LYS A 428 17.10 4.63 -7.80
CA LYS A 428 16.74 5.91 -7.17
C LYS A 428 15.33 6.40 -7.57
N GLU A 429 14.54 6.83 -6.58
CA GLU A 429 13.16 7.33 -6.74
C GLU A 429 12.15 6.32 -7.33
N ARG A 430 12.50 5.04 -7.48
CA ARG A 430 11.55 3.99 -7.87
C ARG A 430 10.91 3.40 -6.63
N LYS A 431 9.69 3.86 -6.30
CA LYS A 431 8.98 3.52 -5.06
C LYS A 431 8.00 2.35 -5.19
N VAL A 432 7.81 1.83 -6.41
CA VAL A 432 6.87 0.75 -6.70
C VAL A 432 7.56 -0.27 -7.59
N VAL A 433 7.41 -1.55 -7.25
CA VAL A 433 7.85 -2.68 -8.05
C VAL A 433 6.69 -3.27 -8.85
N SER A 434 6.99 -3.84 -10.00
CA SER A 434 6.06 -4.59 -10.84
C SER A 434 6.31 -6.09 -10.68
N VAL A 435 5.27 -6.90 -10.82
CA VAL A 435 5.44 -8.37 -10.90
C VAL A 435 6.35 -8.81 -12.05
N CYS A 436 6.50 -7.97 -13.08
CA CYS A 436 7.44 -8.22 -14.18
C CYS A 436 8.91 -8.09 -13.75
N ASP A 437 9.23 -7.33 -12.69
CA ASP A 437 10.58 -7.34 -12.12
C ASP A 437 10.92 -8.74 -11.60
N MET A 438 9.98 -9.35 -10.88
CA MET A 438 10.12 -10.72 -10.39
C MET A 438 10.09 -11.74 -11.52
N GLY A 439 9.21 -11.59 -12.51
CA GLY A 439 9.20 -12.43 -13.71
C GLY A 439 10.55 -12.43 -14.43
N TYR A 440 11.22 -11.28 -14.51
CA TYR A 440 12.56 -11.19 -15.07
C TYR A 440 13.62 -11.87 -14.18
N ALA A 441 13.57 -11.62 -12.86
CA ALA A 441 14.50 -12.21 -11.92
C ALA A 441 14.37 -13.74 -11.84
N LEU A 442 13.19 -14.31 -12.09
CA LEU A 442 12.94 -15.75 -12.20
C LEU A 442 13.32 -16.36 -13.55
N GLY A 443 13.90 -15.57 -14.46
CA GLY A 443 14.47 -16.06 -15.72
C GLY A 443 13.61 -15.83 -16.97
N SER A 444 12.47 -15.12 -16.87
CA SER A 444 11.70 -14.76 -18.07
C SER A 444 12.22 -13.47 -18.69
N ASP A 445 13.04 -13.58 -19.73
CA ASP A 445 13.48 -12.41 -20.53
C ASP A 445 12.30 -11.64 -21.13
N ARG A 446 11.18 -12.34 -21.37
CA ARG A 446 9.97 -11.75 -21.88
C ARG A 446 9.41 -10.67 -20.97
N ALA A 447 9.61 -10.77 -19.66
CA ALA A 447 9.14 -9.78 -18.68
C ALA A 447 9.71 -8.37 -18.92
N LYS A 448 10.96 -8.26 -19.42
CA LYS A 448 11.57 -6.96 -19.78
C LYS A 448 10.74 -6.18 -20.81
N ASN A 449 9.99 -6.84 -21.68
CA ASN A 449 9.13 -6.14 -22.66
C ASN A 449 8.02 -5.34 -22.00
N TYR A 450 7.55 -5.77 -20.83
CA TYR A 450 6.51 -5.10 -20.05
C TYR A 450 7.07 -4.01 -19.11
N LEU A 451 8.39 -3.98 -18.93
CA LEU A 451 9.11 -2.98 -18.14
C LEU A 451 9.68 -1.83 -18.99
N LYS A 452 9.38 -1.75 -20.29
CA LYS A 452 10.01 -0.74 -21.19
C LYS A 452 9.85 0.70 -20.74
N ALA A 453 8.65 1.08 -20.29
CA ALA A 453 8.39 2.43 -19.80
C ALA A 453 9.18 2.72 -18.51
N GLU A 454 9.25 1.74 -17.61
CA GLU A 454 10.02 1.82 -16.37
C GLU A 454 11.54 1.88 -16.64
N LEU A 455 12.06 1.07 -17.56
CA LEU A 455 13.47 1.09 -17.98
C LEU A 455 13.87 2.42 -18.64
N ALA A 456 12.95 3.05 -19.38
CA ALA A 456 13.18 4.38 -19.94
C ALA A 456 13.16 5.47 -18.85
N ARG A 457 12.32 5.31 -17.84
CA ARG A 457 12.20 6.24 -16.71
C ARG A 457 13.33 6.10 -15.69
N TYR A 458 13.82 4.88 -15.47
CA TYR A 458 14.83 4.53 -14.48
C TYR A 458 16.00 3.78 -15.16
N PRO A 459 17.03 4.49 -15.64
CA PRO A 459 18.16 3.87 -16.33
C PRO A 459 18.91 2.82 -15.48
N GLU A 460 18.95 3.03 -14.15
CA GLU A 460 19.56 2.11 -13.18
C GLU A 460 18.78 0.78 -13.05
N LEU A 461 17.53 0.72 -13.49
CA LEU A 461 16.69 -0.48 -13.38
C LEU A 461 17.25 -1.66 -14.19
N SER A 462 17.93 -1.41 -15.31
CA SER A 462 18.49 -2.47 -16.15
C SER A 462 19.57 -3.29 -15.42
N PRO A 463 20.67 -2.69 -14.90
CA PRO A 463 21.64 -3.44 -14.10
C PRO A 463 21.04 -3.96 -12.77
N ALA A 464 20.08 -3.26 -12.18
CA ALA A 464 19.34 -3.74 -11.02
C ALA A 464 18.57 -5.06 -11.26
N LEU A 465 17.91 -5.18 -12.41
CA LEU A 465 17.21 -6.41 -12.82
C LEU A 465 18.17 -7.59 -13.00
N GLU A 466 19.39 -7.35 -13.50
CA GLU A 466 20.43 -8.39 -13.57
C GLU A 466 20.90 -8.80 -12.18
N ASN A 467 21.06 -7.85 -11.25
CA ASN A 467 21.41 -8.14 -9.87
C ASN A 467 20.31 -8.93 -9.16
N ALA A 468 19.04 -8.57 -9.37
CA ALA A 468 17.89 -9.31 -8.85
C ALA A 468 17.85 -10.75 -9.39
N ARG A 469 18.03 -10.92 -10.71
CA ARG A 469 18.14 -12.24 -11.34
C ARG A 469 19.29 -13.06 -10.78
N LYS A 470 20.47 -12.44 -10.67
CA LYS A 470 21.65 -13.10 -10.10
C LYS A 470 21.36 -13.55 -8.68
N ALA A 471 20.81 -12.68 -7.84
CA ALA A 471 20.44 -13.01 -6.47
C ALA A 471 19.45 -14.18 -6.40
N ALA A 472 18.39 -14.16 -7.22
CA ALA A 472 17.41 -15.26 -7.28
C ALA A 472 18.00 -16.58 -7.80
N ASN A 473 18.99 -16.54 -8.69
CA ASN A 473 19.64 -17.71 -9.27
C ASN A 473 20.75 -18.29 -8.39
N THR A 474 21.44 -17.45 -7.61
CA THR A 474 22.53 -17.87 -6.72
C THR A 474 22.09 -18.05 -5.27
N ALA A 475 20.80 -17.84 -4.98
CA ALA A 475 20.24 -18.14 -3.68
C ALA A 475 20.56 -19.59 -3.31
N LYS A 476 21.25 -19.78 -2.19
CA LYS A 476 21.50 -21.12 -1.66
C LYS A 476 20.15 -21.76 -1.33
N ASP A 477 20.02 -23.05 -1.59
CA ASP A 477 18.88 -23.83 -1.15
C ASP A 477 19.04 -24.09 0.36
N PRO A 478 18.21 -23.47 1.22
CA PRO A 478 18.24 -23.70 2.65
C PRO A 478 17.54 -25.02 3.06
N GLY A 479 16.93 -25.75 2.12
CA GLY A 479 16.25 -27.02 2.37
C GLY A 479 14.79 -26.89 2.79
N ASP A 480 14.18 -25.71 2.59
CA ASP A 480 12.78 -25.43 2.95
C ASP A 480 11.82 -25.61 1.76
N LEU A 481 10.52 -25.78 2.04
CA LEU A 481 9.50 -26.03 1.01
C LEU A 481 9.28 -24.85 0.06
N TYR A 482 9.32 -23.61 0.57
CA TYR A 482 9.23 -22.40 -0.24
C TYR A 482 10.34 -22.32 -1.28
N SER A 483 11.58 -22.61 -0.90
CA SER A 483 12.75 -22.58 -1.76
C SER A 483 12.71 -23.66 -2.84
N ALA A 484 12.20 -24.85 -2.50
CA ALA A 484 11.95 -25.93 -3.46
C ALA A 484 10.89 -25.52 -4.50
N TRP A 485 9.81 -24.88 -4.06
CA TRP A 485 8.78 -24.33 -4.94
C TRP A 485 9.34 -23.23 -5.85
N MET A 486 10.05 -22.25 -5.28
CA MET A 486 10.68 -21.17 -6.06
C MET A 486 11.69 -21.70 -7.08
N SER A 487 12.39 -22.79 -6.75
CA SER A 487 13.26 -23.50 -7.69
C SER A 487 12.48 -24.07 -8.88
N ALA A 488 11.30 -24.63 -8.64
CA ALA A 488 10.42 -25.11 -9.70
C ALA A 488 9.92 -23.96 -10.59
N ILE A 489 9.51 -22.82 -10.01
CA ILE A 489 9.11 -21.63 -10.77
C ILE A 489 10.28 -21.10 -11.62
N ARG A 490 11.48 -20.97 -11.04
CA ARG A 490 12.68 -20.51 -11.75
C ARG A 490 13.02 -21.41 -12.94
N LYS A 491 12.82 -22.73 -12.83
CA LYS A 491 13.01 -23.68 -13.93
C LYS A 491 12.00 -23.49 -15.08
N MET A 492 10.88 -22.80 -14.86
CA MET A 492 9.96 -22.43 -15.94
C MET A 492 10.50 -21.28 -16.81
N GLY A 493 11.42 -20.45 -16.31
CA GLY A 493 11.94 -19.27 -17.00
C GLY A 493 12.65 -19.59 -18.32
N PRO A 494 13.75 -20.37 -18.30
CA PRO A 494 14.51 -20.72 -19.50
C PRO A 494 13.70 -21.54 -20.52
N LYS A 495 13.95 -21.34 -21.81
CA LYS A 495 13.40 -22.21 -22.87
C LYS A 495 13.92 -23.64 -22.69
N ALA A 496 13.06 -24.63 -22.96
CA ALA A 496 13.46 -26.03 -22.90
C ALA A 496 14.38 -26.37 -24.10
N ASP A 497 15.36 -27.23 -23.86
CA ASP A 497 16.26 -27.71 -24.91
C ASP A 497 15.57 -28.75 -25.82
N GLY A 498 16.06 -28.89 -27.05
CA GLY A 498 15.62 -29.91 -27.99
C GLY A 498 14.57 -29.45 -29.00
N VAL A 499 13.84 -30.41 -29.57
CA VAL A 499 12.83 -30.14 -30.60
C VAL A 499 11.53 -29.71 -29.94
N LEU A 500 11.26 -28.41 -29.97
CA LEU A 500 10.02 -27.85 -29.45
C LEU A 500 8.92 -27.83 -30.52
N PRO A 501 7.64 -28.00 -30.14
CA PRO A 501 6.51 -27.67 -31.00
C PRO A 501 6.63 -26.22 -31.51
N SER A 502 6.25 -25.96 -32.77
CA SER A 502 6.39 -24.62 -33.38
C SER A 502 5.72 -23.50 -32.59
N VAL A 503 4.60 -23.81 -31.92
CA VAL A 503 3.89 -22.84 -31.06
C VAL A 503 4.79 -22.28 -29.95
N MET A 504 5.73 -23.08 -29.44
CA MET A 504 6.63 -22.69 -28.34
C MET A 504 7.78 -21.78 -28.76
N GLU A 505 7.98 -21.60 -30.07
CA GLU A 505 9.00 -20.69 -30.62
C GLU A 505 8.49 -19.24 -30.74
N HIS A 506 7.17 -19.03 -30.65
CA HIS A 506 6.56 -17.71 -30.81
C HIS A 506 6.56 -16.90 -29.50
N ARG A 507 6.69 -15.58 -29.64
CA ARG A 507 6.61 -14.61 -28.52
C ARG A 507 5.35 -14.73 -27.68
N ALA A 508 4.24 -15.12 -28.28
CA ALA A 508 2.98 -15.27 -27.56
C ALA A 508 3.05 -16.46 -26.56
N TYR A 509 3.81 -17.51 -26.87
CA TYR A 509 4.04 -18.60 -25.92
C TYR A 509 4.97 -18.17 -24.77
N GLU A 510 5.94 -17.30 -25.05
CA GLU A 510 6.75 -16.67 -23.99
C GLU A 510 5.87 -15.84 -23.02
N ASP A 511 4.83 -15.18 -23.53
CA ASP A 511 3.84 -14.46 -22.71
C ASP A 511 2.98 -15.41 -21.87
N LEU A 512 2.51 -16.52 -22.46
CA LEU A 512 1.79 -17.57 -21.73
C LEU A 512 2.65 -18.15 -20.61
N ARG A 513 3.94 -18.39 -20.87
CA ARG A 513 4.88 -18.88 -19.86
C ARG A 513 5.14 -17.85 -18.76
N LEU A 514 5.27 -16.57 -19.10
CA LEU A 514 5.37 -15.50 -18.10
C LEU A 514 4.10 -15.45 -17.23
N ASN A 515 2.91 -15.62 -17.81
CA ASN A 515 1.67 -15.72 -17.05
C ASN A 515 1.72 -16.86 -16.03
N GLY A 516 2.20 -18.05 -16.42
CA GLY A 516 2.39 -19.17 -15.51
C GLY A 516 3.38 -18.91 -14.38
N ILE A 517 4.52 -18.27 -14.68
CA ILE A 517 5.51 -17.85 -13.65
C ILE A 517 4.86 -16.90 -12.65
N VAL A 518 4.10 -15.91 -13.13
CA VAL A 518 3.41 -14.94 -12.26
C VAL A 518 2.32 -15.62 -11.43
N ALA A 519 1.55 -16.53 -12.01
CA ALA A 519 0.53 -17.28 -11.29
C ALA A 519 1.14 -18.16 -10.19
N ALA A 520 2.19 -18.91 -10.50
CA ALA A 520 2.88 -19.75 -9.54
C ALA A 520 3.58 -18.92 -8.44
N TYR A 521 4.14 -17.76 -8.79
CA TYR A 521 4.69 -16.82 -7.81
C TYR A 521 3.60 -16.25 -6.89
N GLY A 522 2.43 -15.89 -7.43
CA GLY A 522 1.28 -15.46 -6.63
C GLY A 522 0.78 -16.55 -5.68
N GLN A 523 0.71 -17.80 -6.14
CA GLN A 523 0.31 -18.97 -5.35
C GLN A 523 1.27 -19.20 -4.17
N VAL A 524 2.59 -19.14 -4.38
CA VAL A 524 3.54 -19.32 -3.26
C VAL A 524 3.49 -18.14 -2.30
N LYS A 525 3.33 -16.89 -2.76
CA LYS A 525 3.14 -15.74 -1.83
C LYS A 525 1.84 -15.83 -1.04
N HIS A 526 0.81 -16.48 -1.56
CA HIS A 526 -0.46 -16.71 -0.87
C HIS A 526 -0.31 -17.63 0.34
N ASN A 527 0.26 -18.83 0.14
CA ASN A 527 0.41 -19.84 1.21
C ASN A 527 1.29 -19.37 2.36
N TYR A 528 2.32 -18.60 2.05
CA TYR A 528 3.32 -18.19 3.04
C TYR A 528 3.18 -16.72 3.45
N VAL A 529 2.02 -16.11 3.25
CA VAL A 529 1.82 -14.66 3.45
C VAL A 529 2.02 -14.19 4.91
N LEU A 530 1.89 -15.10 5.88
CA LEU A 530 2.19 -14.85 7.30
C LEU A 530 3.69 -14.98 7.62
N MET A 531 4.38 -15.90 6.94
CA MET A 531 5.75 -16.31 7.27
C MET A 531 6.81 -15.58 6.43
N ALA A 532 6.59 -15.50 5.11
CA ALA A 532 7.53 -14.92 4.16
C ALA A 532 7.47 -13.39 4.21
N ALA A 533 8.65 -12.77 4.35
CA ALA A 533 8.78 -11.33 4.41
C ALA A 533 8.26 -10.65 3.13
N GLN A 534 7.74 -9.44 3.32
CA GLN A 534 7.51 -8.48 2.26
C GLN A 534 8.60 -7.40 2.34
N ASP A 535 9.17 -7.08 1.18
CA ASP A 535 10.13 -5.98 1.06
C ASP A 535 9.40 -4.64 1.13
N TYR A 536 9.95 -3.68 1.86
CA TYR A 536 9.42 -2.34 2.03
C TYR A 536 10.30 -1.32 1.33
N PHE A 537 9.67 -0.34 0.67
CA PHE A 537 10.38 0.84 0.19
C PHE A 537 10.69 1.81 1.35
N PHE A 538 11.66 2.70 1.16
CA PHE A 538 12.04 3.71 2.16
C PHE A 538 11.09 4.92 2.11
N GLY A 539 10.47 5.24 3.25
CA GLY A 539 9.49 6.30 3.41
C GLY A 539 10.11 7.64 3.84
N GLY A 540 9.52 8.75 3.38
CA GLY A 540 9.87 10.12 3.78
C GLY A 540 9.45 11.14 2.72
N CYS A 541 9.00 12.32 3.15
CA CYS A 541 8.67 13.42 2.24
C CYS A 541 9.94 14.12 1.76
N ARG A 542 10.25 14.03 0.47
CA ARG A 542 11.35 14.79 -0.16
C ARG A 542 10.77 15.71 -1.22
N ILE A 543 10.95 17.02 -1.04
CA ILE A 543 10.74 17.99 -2.12
C ILE A 543 11.84 17.70 -3.16
N PRO A 544 11.52 17.40 -4.43
CA PRO A 544 12.51 16.87 -5.37
C PRO A 544 13.61 17.88 -5.73
N ASP A 545 13.30 19.17 -5.71
CA ASP A 545 14.20 20.26 -6.08
C ASP A 545 13.72 21.60 -5.49
N GLY A 546 14.59 22.60 -5.39
CA GLY A 546 14.27 23.93 -4.86
C GLY A 546 15.02 25.04 -5.59
N PHE A 547 14.37 26.19 -5.76
CA PHE A 547 14.94 27.38 -6.39
C PHE A 547 14.63 28.60 -5.53
N VAL A 548 15.63 29.44 -5.28
CA VAL A 548 15.47 30.72 -4.58
C VAL A 548 15.51 31.84 -5.61
N GLU A 549 14.54 32.75 -5.55
CA GLU A 549 14.46 33.86 -6.50
C GLU A 549 15.82 34.61 -6.57
N PRO A 550 16.36 34.87 -7.78
CA PRO A 550 17.76 35.25 -7.95
C PRO A 550 18.00 36.75 -7.68
N LEU A 551 17.65 37.22 -6.47
CA LEU A 551 17.72 38.62 -6.06
C LEU A 551 18.70 38.81 -4.87
N PRO A 552 20.00 38.48 -5.01
CA PRO A 552 20.98 38.56 -3.92
C PRO A 552 21.14 39.97 -3.35
N ALA A 553 20.94 41.00 -4.18
CA ALA A 553 20.93 42.40 -3.74
C ALA A 553 19.76 42.72 -2.80
N VAL A 554 18.60 42.10 -3.02
CA VAL A 554 17.43 42.25 -2.12
C VAL A 554 17.71 41.58 -0.79
N TYR A 555 18.24 40.34 -0.80
CA TYR A 555 18.61 39.67 0.44
C TYR A 555 19.67 40.46 1.22
N ALA A 556 20.68 41.03 0.54
CA ALA A 556 21.67 41.89 1.18
C ALA A 556 21.04 43.16 1.81
N ALA A 557 20.12 43.82 1.10
CA ALA A 557 19.41 44.99 1.65
C ALA A 557 18.53 44.62 2.85
N LEU A 558 17.91 43.45 2.85
CA LEU A 558 17.13 42.95 3.99
C LEU A 558 18.05 42.53 5.16
N MET A 559 19.26 42.03 4.89
CA MET A 559 20.29 41.82 5.91
C MET A 559 20.68 43.15 6.56
N ASP A 560 20.87 44.21 5.78
CA ASP A 560 21.13 45.56 6.30
C ASP A 560 19.96 46.08 7.14
N TYR A 561 18.71 45.84 6.72
CA TYR A 561 17.52 46.12 7.52
C TYR A 561 17.56 45.40 8.87
N ALA A 562 17.86 44.10 8.88
CA ALA A 562 17.96 43.32 10.12
C ALA A 562 19.11 43.79 11.02
N ALA A 563 20.26 44.15 10.44
CA ALA A 563 21.39 44.71 11.16
C ALA A 563 21.05 46.09 11.77
N ARG A 564 20.35 46.95 11.03
CA ARG A 564 19.83 48.23 11.55
C ARG A 564 18.80 48.03 12.65
N GLY A 565 17.90 47.06 12.52
CA GLY A 565 16.95 46.68 13.56
C GLY A 565 17.65 46.26 14.85
N THR A 566 18.70 45.44 14.74
CA THR A 566 19.58 45.05 15.85
C THR A 566 20.22 46.28 16.52
N LYS A 567 20.73 47.23 15.73
CA LYS A 567 21.31 48.49 16.23
C LYS A 567 20.28 49.38 16.93
N VAL A 568 19.08 49.51 16.37
CA VAL A 568 17.98 50.27 17.00
C VAL A 568 17.64 49.67 18.37
N LEU A 569 17.49 48.35 18.44
CA LEU A 569 17.16 47.66 19.69
C LEU A 569 18.25 47.76 20.74
N SER A 570 19.52 47.85 20.34
CA SER A 570 20.61 48.14 21.28
C SER A 570 20.47 49.50 21.99
N VAL A 571 19.64 50.41 21.46
CA VAL A 571 19.36 51.73 22.05
C VAL A 571 18.02 51.73 22.79
N ILE A 572 16.95 51.20 22.20
CA ILE A 572 15.58 51.33 22.74
C ILE A 572 15.15 50.14 23.62
N ASP A 573 15.81 48.99 23.47
CA ASP A 573 15.58 47.79 24.27
C ASP A 573 16.91 47.10 24.67
N PRO A 574 17.85 47.83 25.29
CA PRO A 574 19.19 47.32 25.60
C PRO A 574 19.18 46.16 26.59
N GLU A 575 18.14 46.07 27.41
CA GLU A 575 17.92 44.99 28.38
C GLU A 575 17.22 43.76 27.77
N GLY A 576 16.83 43.82 26.48
CA GLY A 576 16.21 42.69 25.77
C GLY A 576 14.83 42.30 26.32
N ARG A 577 14.00 43.28 26.68
CA ARG A 577 12.66 43.06 27.25
C ARG A 577 11.69 42.51 26.20
N THR A 578 12.00 42.69 24.92
CA THR A 578 11.22 42.18 23.77
C THR A 578 11.94 41.05 23.05
N LYS A 579 11.21 40.29 22.22
CA LYS A 579 11.80 39.24 21.37
C LYS A 579 12.45 39.79 20.10
N SER A 580 12.50 41.11 19.94
CA SER A 580 12.85 41.80 18.70
C SER A 580 14.30 41.58 18.29
N LEU A 581 15.22 41.51 19.26
CA LEU A 581 16.64 41.30 18.98
C LEU A 581 16.87 39.90 18.40
N ALA A 582 16.29 38.90 19.07
CA ALA A 582 16.33 37.52 18.61
C ALA A 582 15.65 37.35 17.25
N TYR A 583 14.56 38.07 16.98
CA TYR A 583 13.91 38.11 15.67
C TYR A 583 14.89 38.59 14.58
N PHE A 584 15.47 39.78 14.72
CA PHE A 584 16.38 40.32 13.70
C PHE A 584 17.62 39.45 13.49
N GLN A 585 18.15 38.82 14.54
CA GLN A 585 19.25 37.87 14.42
C GLN A 585 18.88 36.60 13.64
N ARG A 586 17.71 36.01 13.89
CA ARG A 586 17.20 34.86 13.12
C ARG A 586 16.98 35.24 11.66
N THR A 587 16.32 36.37 11.41
CA THR A 587 16.05 36.88 10.07
C THR A 587 17.36 37.12 9.31
N LEU A 588 18.36 37.76 9.93
CA LEU A 588 19.68 37.96 9.33
C LEU A 588 20.35 36.64 8.93
N LYS A 589 20.29 35.63 9.80
CA LYS A 589 20.84 34.29 9.54
C LYS A 589 20.14 33.63 8.34
N THR A 590 18.81 33.60 8.33
CA THR A 590 18.03 32.97 7.25
C THR A 590 18.27 33.68 5.92
N LEU A 591 18.26 35.02 5.89
CA LEU A 591 18.55 35.80 4.69
C LEU A 591 19.97 35.56 4.14
N SER A 592 20.95 35.36 5.03
CA SER A 592 22.33 35.05 4.62
C SER A 592 22.41 33.72 3.87
N VAL A 593 21.63 32.71 4.31
CA VAL A 593 21.55 31.41 3.63
C VAL A 593 20.85 31.54 2.29
N LEU A 594 19.70 32.23 2.23
CA LEU A 594 18.96 32.45 0.98
C LEU A 594 19.80 33.24 -0.04
N LYS A 595 20.54 34.25 0.40
CA LYS A 595 21.49 34.99 -0.44
C LYS A 595 22.56 34.07 -1.02
N ALA A 596 23.17 33.22 -0.21
CA ALA A 596 24.22 32.31 -0.65
C ALA A 596 23.70 31.28 -1.68
N ILE A 597 22.48 30.78 -1.50
CA ILE A 597 21.80 29.91 -2.48
C ILE A 597 21.58 30.69 -3.79
N SER A 598 20.98 31.86 -3.70
CA SER A 598 20.67 32.75 -4.83
C SER A 598 21.92 33.12 -5.66
N GLU A 599 23.03 33.49 -5.01
CA GLU A 599 24.32 33.79 -5.67
C GLU A 599 24.91 32.58 -6.38
N ARG A 600 24.73 31.39 -5.79
CA ARG A 600 25.22 30.15 -6.37
C ARG A 600 24.44 29.77 -7.62
N GLU A 601 23.11 29.91 -7.59
CA GLU A 601 22.25 29.65 -8.75
C GLU A 601 22.52 30.65 -9.88
N LEU A 602 22.76 31.93 -9.56
CA LEU A 602 23.18 32.95 -10.54
C LEU A 602 24.56 32.69 -11.13
N ALA A 603 25.48 32.11 -10.34
CA ALA A 603 26.77 31.65 -10.84
C ALA A 603 26.65 30.39 -11.71
N ASN A 604 25.42 29.90 -11.96
CA ASN A 604 25.14 28.67 -12.70
C ASN A 604 25.81 27.43 -12.09
N VAL A 605 25.99 27.44 -10.76
CA VAL A 605 26.60 26.34 -10.01
C VAL A 605 25.49 25.53 -9.33
N PRO A 606 25.43 24.20 -9.52
CA PRO A 606 24.44 23.36 -8.85
C PRO A 606 24.47 23.51 -7.33
N LEU A 607 23.30 23.56 -6.70
CA LEU A 607 23.14 23.58 -5.24
C LEU A 607 23.82 22.38 -4.58
N SER A 608 24.48 22.60 -3.45
CA SER A 608 24.98 21.49 -2.62
C SER A 608 23.82 20.73 -1.98
N ASP A 609 24.08 19.53 -1.47
CA ASP A 609 23.06 18.73 -0.81
C ASP A 609 22.56 19.41 0.48
N GLU A 610 23.42 20.14 1.20
CA GLU A 610 23.03 20.94 2.37
C GLU A 610 22.10 22.09 1.99
N MET A 611 22.35 22.76 0.86
CA MET A 611 21.49 23.82 0.36
C MET A 611 20.11 23.28 -0.04
N LYS A 612 20.07 22.12 -0.71
CA LYS A 612 18.81 21.44 -1.04
C LYS A 612 18.06 21.02 0.22
N ASN A 613 18.76 20.41 1.18
CA ASN A 613 18.17 20.00 2.46
C ASN A 613 17.62 21.19 3.25
N PHE A 614 18.33 22.33 3.25
CA PHE A 614 17.80 23.57 3.84
C PHE A 614 16.48 23.98 3.18
N LEU A 615 16.41 24.02 1.85
CA LEU A 615 15.19 24.37 1.12
C LEU A 615 14.03 23.39 1.37
N TYR A 616 14.33 22.13 1.67
CA TYR A 616 13.31 21.14 2.03
C TYR A 616 12.63 21.44 3.36
N MET A 617 13.33 22.06 4.32
CA MET A 617 12.82 22.38 5.66
C MET A 617 12.07 23.71 5.72
N ILE A 618 11.30 24.05 4.68
CA ILE A 618 10.63 25.35 4.52
C ILE A 618 9.53 25.59 5.55
N ALA A 619 8.55 24.69 5.66
CA ALA A 619 7.42 24.81 6.57
C ALA A 619 6.76 23.45 6.85
N GLU A 620 6.43 23.18 8.10
CA GLU A 620 5.69 22.04 8.62
C GLU A 620 4.72 22.51 9.71
N LEU A 621 3.50 21.98 9.71
CA LEU A 621 2.38 22.41 10.54
C LEU A 621 1.78 21.20 11.26
N GLU A 622 1.79 21.21 12.60
CA GLU A 622 1.01 20.25 13.40
C GLU A 622 -0.18 20.97 14.04
N PRO A 623 -1.42 20.51 13.82
CA PRO A 623 -2.60 21.14 14.42
C PRO A 623 -2.59 20.98 15.94
N GLY A 624 -3.04 22.02 16.65
CA GLY A 624 -3.22 21.95 18.09
C GLY A 624 -4.31 20.94 18.46
N THR A 625 -4.12 20.26 19.60
CA THR A 625 -5.12 19.33 20.15
C THR A 625 -5.56 19.82 21.53
N THR A 626 -6.57 19.18 22.13
CA THR A 626 -6.93 19.40 23.54
C THR A 626 -5.77 19.12 24.51
N GLY A 627 -4.72 18.41 24.07
CA GLY A 627 -3.52 18.09 24.83
C GLY A 627 -2.28 18.95 24.54
N GLY A 628 -2.33 19.92 23.62
CA GLY A 628 -1.17 20.77 23.32
C GLY A 628 -1.39 21.83 22.24
N PRO A 629 -0.64 22.94 22.29
CA PRO A 629 -0.72 24.00 21.29
C PRO A 629 -0.26 23.53 19.91
N PRO A 630 -0.66 24.20 18.82
CA PRO A 630 -0.15 23.91 17.47
C PRO A 630 1.36 24.10 17.38
N VAL A 631 2.02 23.31 16.53
CA VAL A 631 3.46 23.40 16.26
C VAL A 631 3.69 23.97 14.86
N TYR A 632 4.54 24.99 14.79
CA TYR A 632 4.96 25.64 13.55
C TYR A 632 6.48 25.43 13.40
N SER A 633 6.88 24.59 12.46
CA SER A 633 8.26 24.13 12.26
C SER A 633 8.77 24.47 10.85
N GLY A 634 10.07 24.74 10.69
CA GLY A 634 10.67 25.13 9.40
C GLY A 634 11.18 26.57 9.37
N TRP A 635 12.14 26.84 8.46
CA TRP A 635 12.87 28.12 8.43
C TRP A 635 12.00 29.30 7.99
N TYR A 636 10.87 29.07 7.30
CA TYR A 636 9.94 30.12 6.92
C TYR A 636 9.31 30.77 8.17
N PHE A 637 8.94 29.98 9.18
CA PHE A 637 8.37 30.51 10.43
C PHE A 637 9.38 31.31 11.26
N ASP A 638 10.68 31.12 11.03
CA ASP A 638 11.73 31.90 11.71
C ASP A 638 11.85 33.34 11.18
N LEU A 639 11.24 33.65 10.02
CA LEU A 639 11.13 35.00 9.44
C LEU A 639 10.04 35.86 10.11
N PHE A 640 9.32 35.31 11.09
CA PHE A 640 8.25 36.00 11.82
C PHE A 640 8.66 36.34 13.25
N TYR A 641 8.06 37.41 13.81
CA TYR A 641 8.35 37.88 15.17
C TYR A 641 8.06 36.77 16.20
N THR A 642 6.91 36.11 16.06
CA THR A 642 6.61 34.80 16.63
C THR A 642 6.23 33.83 15.50
N ARG A 643 6.50 32.52 15.67
CA ARG A 643 6.17 31.54 14.64
C ARG A 643 4.67 31.45 14.33
N ALA A 644 3.82 31.74 15.32
CA ALA A 644 2.36 31.78 15.13
C ALA A 644 1.93 32.89 14.16
N ASP A 645 2.67 34.00 14.09
CA ASP A 645 2.40 35.08 13.14
C ASP A 645 2.57 34.62 11.67
N GLY A 646 3.26 33.50 11.44
CA GLY A 646 3.33 32.86 10.11
C GLY A 646 1.98 32.39 9.56
N MET A 647 0.95 32.31 10.41
CA MET A 647 -0.42 31.98 10.03
C MET A 647 -1.32 33.21 9.78
N SER A 648 -0.78 34.42 9.94
CA SER A 648 -1.54 35.65 9.68
C SER A 648 -1.92 35.77 8.20
N GLY A 649 -3.10 36.34 7.93
CA GLY A 649 -3.54 36.60 6.56
C GLY A 649 -2.62 37.58 5.83
N ALA A 650 -2.43 37.38 4.53
CA ALA A 650 -1.52 38.20 3.70
C ALA A 650 -2.10 39.56 3.26
N ALA A 651 -3.33 39.89 3.62
CA ALA A 651 -4.01 41.08 3.14
C ALA A 651 -3.67 42.31 3.99
N PHE A 652 -3.33 43.42 3.33
CA PHE A 652 -3.06 44.71 3.99
C PHE A 652 -3.35 45.88 3.04
N ILE A 653 -3.52 47.08 3.59
CA ILE A 653 -3.61 48.33 2.83
C ILE A 653 -3.04 49.50 3.62
N ALA A 654 -2.29 50.37 2.94
CA ALA A 654 -1.73 51.58 3.54
C ALA A 654 -1.96 52.77 2.61
N ASP A 655 -2.29 53.93 3.18
CA ASP A 655 -2.28 55.18 2.42
C ASP A 655 -0.85 55.67 2.23
N TYR A 656 -0.55 56.20 1.04
CA TYR A 656 0.78 56.73 0.70
C TYR A 656 0.73 58.20 0.27
N PHE A 657 -0.45 58.74 -0.04
CA PHE A 657 -0.63 60.12 -0.50
C PHE A 657 -1.98 60.67 -0.08
N THR A 658 -2.04 61.95 0.31
CA THR A 658 -3.29 62.66 0.60
C THR A 658 -3.28 63.98 -0.15
N SER A 659 -4.32 64.27 -0.94
CA SER A 659 -4.54 65.58 -1.57
C SER A 659 -5.82 66.21 -1.01
N PRO A 660 -5.69 67.20 -0.12
CA PRO A 660 -6.82 68.00 0.34
C PRO A 660 -7.56 68.71 -0.80
N GLU A 661 -6.83 69.21 -1.80
CA GLU A 661 -7.37 69.97 -2.92
C GLU A 661 -8.28 69.11 -3.82
N ALA A 662 -7.88 67.85 -4.06
CA ALA A 662 -8.68 66.90 -4.82
C ALA A 662 -9.72 66.15 -3.95
N GLY A 663 -9.63 66.27 -2.63
CA GLY A 663 -10.41 65.49 -1.68
C GLY A 663 -10.16 63.98 -1.78
N LYS A 664 -8.91 63.56 -2.03
CA LYS A 664 -8.52 62.15 -2.29
C LYS A 664 -7.36 61.65 -1.43
N ILE A 665 -7.33 60.33 -1.21
CA ILE A 665 -6.21 59.60 -0.60
C ILE A 665 -5.80 58.45 -1.55
N GLY A 666 -4.50 58.31 -1.79
CA GLY A 666 -3.92 57.20 -2.55
C GLY A 666 -3.44 56.09 -1.61
N TYR A 667 -3.75 54.84 -1.98
CA TYR A 667 -3.47 53.63 -1.20
C TYR A 667 -2.74 52.57 -2.03
N ALA A 668 -1.88 51.80 -1.37
CA ALA A 668 -1.26 50.59 -1.90
C ALA A 668 -1.57 49.42 -0.96
N GLY A 669 -1.84 48.23 -1.50
CA GLY A 669 -2.22 47.08 -0.69
C GLY A 669 -2.06 45.73 -1.39
N VAL A 670 -2.30 44.66 -0.63
CA VAL A 670 -2.36 43.29 -1.10
C VAL A 670 -3.69 42.68 -0.65
N SER A 671 -4.39 42.00 -1.56
CA SER A 671 -5.69 41.38 -1.28
C SER A 671 -5.59 39.88 -0.93
N GLY A 672 -4.42 39.28 -1.11
CA GLY A 672 -4.10 37.87 -0.86
C GLY A 672 -2.99 37.36 -1.77
N VAL A 673 -2.83 36.05 -1.90
CA VAL A 673 -1.81 35.39 -2.75
C VAL A 673 -2.43 34.39 -3.72
N ASN A 674 -1.75 34.12 -4.84
CA ASN A 674 -2.05 33.07 -5.82
C ASN A 674 -0.81 32.18 -6.03
N PHE A 675 -0.93 31.01 -6.65
CA PHE A 675 0.26 30.27 -7.12
C PHE A 675 0.72 30.77 -8.49
N GLY A 676 2.02 30.99 -8.63
CA GLY A 676 2.73 31.12 -9.89
C GLY A 676 3.47 29.82 -10.23
N VAL A 677 3.62 29.54 -11.53
CA VAL A 677 4.40 28.41 -12.06
C VAL A 677 5.54 28.98 -12.89
N PHE A 678 6.77 28.57 -12.59
CA PHE A 678 7.99 29.17 -13.12
C PHE A 678 8.85 28.10 -13.80
N VAL A 679 9.29 28.36 -15.02
CA VAL A 679 10.33 27.55 -15.68
C VAL A 679 11.69 28.14 -15.30
N VAL A 680 12.59 27.31 -14.80
CA VAL A 680 13.98 27.69 -14.51
C VAL A 680 14.90 26.77 -15.28
N ASP A 681 15.78 27.35 -16.08
CA ASP A 681 16.72 26.71 -17.00
C ASP A 681 18.19 26.98 -16.66
N THR A 682 18.45 27.50 -15.46
CA THR A 682 19.79 27.59 -14.88
C THR A 682 20.16 26.29 -14.16
N CYS A 683 21.46 26.02 -14.01
CA CYS A 683 22.03 24.88 -13.29
C CYS A 683 21.60 23.49 -13.77
N GLY A 684 21.18 23.34 -15.04
CA GLY A 684 20.78 22.04 -15.62
C GLY A 684 19.74 22.16 -16.73
N ALA A 685 19.04 21.07 -17.03
CA ALA A 685 17.90 21.10 -17.94
C ALA A 685 16.74 21.94 -17.36
N PRO A 686 15.86 22.53 -18.20
CA PRO A 686 14.70 23.29 -17.74
C PRO A 686 13.79 22.49 -16.78
N ARG A 687 13.42 23.10 -15.66
CA ARG A 687 12.62 22.53 -14.57
C ARG A 687 11.46 23.47 -14.21
N LEU A 688 10.38 22.93 -13.68
CA LEU A 688 9.21 23.70 -13.23
C LEU A 688 9.20 23.85 -11.71
N PHE A 689 8.94 25.06 -11.24
CA PHE A 689 8.81 25.42 -9.84
C PHE A 689 7.46 26.10 -9.59
N VAL A 690 6.91 25.96 -8.39
CA VAL A 690 5.62 26.56 -8.00
C VAL A 690 5.83 27.33 -6.70
N GLY A 691 5.31 28.56 -6.64
CA GLY A 691 5.44 29.42 -5.46
C GLY A 691 4.33 30.46 -5.34
N PRO A 692 4.07 31.01 -4.14
CA PRO A 692 3.05 32.03 -3.94
C PRO A 692 3.46 33.39 -4.54
N VAL A 693 2.50 34.09 -5.15
CA VAL A 693 2.62 35.42 -5.77
C VAL A 693 1.55 36.34 -5.18
N PRO A 694 1.90 37.54 -4.68
CA PRO A 694 0.93 38.44 -4.08
C PRO A 694 -0.01 39.09 -5.11
N ARG A 695 -1.28 39.29 -4.72
CA ARG A 695 -2.30 40.06 -5.46
C ARG A 695 -2.28 41.53 -5.01
N ALA A 696 -1.22 42.23 -5.39
CA ALA A 696 -1.01 43.64 -5.08
C ALA A 696 -1.92 44.58 -5.91
N PHE A 697 -2.30 45.72 -5.34
CA PHE A 697 -3.13 46.74 -5.98
C PHE A 697 -2.85 48.16 -5.48
N GLU A 698 -3.25 49.16 -6.27
CA GLU A 698 -3.41 50.57 -5.91
C GLU A 698 -4.90 50.91 -5.78
N PHE A 699 -5.27 51.81 -4.87
CA PHE A 699 -6.63 52.34 -4.77
C PHE A 699 -6.61 53.85 -4.49
N ILE A 700 -7.49 54.63 -5.14
CA ILE A 700 -7.66 56.07 -4.85
C ILE A 700 -9.05 56.27 -4.23
N GLY A 701 -9.08 56.57 -2.92
CA GLY A 701 -10.29 56.75 -2.13
C GLY A 701 -10.61 58.22 -1.82
N PRO A 702 -11.80 58.50 -1.26
CA PRO A 702 -12.15 59.83 -0.75
C PRO A 702 -11.34 60.18 0.51
N ILE A 703 -11.23 61.49 0.83
CA ILE A 703 -10.49 61.98 2.00
C ILE A 703 -11.27 61.92 3.32
N ASP A 704 -12.59 61.71 3.25
CA ASP A 704 -13.51 61.74 4.40
C ASP A 704 -13.36 60.52 5.32
N SER A 705 -12.77 59.42 4.85
CA SER A 705 -12.64 58.17 5.58
C SER A 705 -11.37 57.41 5.17
N ARG A 706 -10.60 56.95 6.17
CA ARG A 706 -9.38 56.14 5.96
C ARG A 706 -9.69 54.66 6.01
N LEU A 707 -9.04 53.89 5.14
CA LEU A 707 -9.20 52.43 5.05
C LEU A 707 -8.31 51.68 6.06
N THR A 708 -8.71 50.45 6.39
CA THR A 708 -7.95 49.50 7.23
C THR A 708 -7.72 48.19 6.50
N ASP A 709 -6.80 47.34 6.99
CA ASP A 709 -6.46 46.05 6.36
C ASP A 709 -7.68 45.14 6.12
N ALA A 710 -8.70 45.22 6.98
CA ALA A 710 -9.94 44.46 6.82
C ALA A 710 -10.72 44.81 5.53
N ALA A 711 -10.51 46.01 4.97
CA ALA A 711 -11.09 46.42 3.70
C ALA A 711 -10.34 45.81 2.49
N ALA A 712 -9.04 45.52 2.62
CA ALA A 712 -8.19 45.14 1.50
C ALA A 712 -8.71 43.95 0.65
N PRO A 713 -9.27 42.86 1.23
CA PRO A 713 -9.79 41.73 0.44
C PRO A 713 -11.07 42.04 -0.34
N THR A 714 -11.86 43.05 0.08
CA THR A 714 -13.21 43.31 -0.43
C THR A 714 -13.32 44.61 -1.23
N LEU A 715 -12.25 45.40 -1.30
CA LEU A 715 -12.20 46.64 -2.09
C LEU A 715 -12.46 46.37 -3.57
N THR A 716 -13.34 47.19 -4.14
CA THR A 716 -13.66 47.19 -5.56
C THR A 716 -13.09 48.44 -6.23
N GLY A 717 -12.83 48.38 -7.54
CA GLY A 717 -12.23 49.50 -8.27
C GLY A 717 -10.75 49.73 -8.00
N VAL A 718 -10.07 48.72 -7.44
CA VAL A 718 -8.61 48.72 -7.29
C VAL A 718 -7.93 48.59 -8.65
N LYS A 719 -6.73 49.16 -8.77
CA LYS A 719 -5.90 49.15 -9.98
C LYS A 719 -4.71 48.23 -9.77
N ASN A 720 -4.48 47.30 -10.67
CA ASN A 720 -3.30 46.44 -10.69
C ASN A 720 -2.85 46.17 -12.14
N PRO A 721 -2.62 47.21 -12.95
CA PRO A 721 -2.34 47.07 -14.39
C PRO A 721 -1.11 46.20 -14.66
N TRP A 722 -0.14 46.16 -13.74
CA TRP A 722 1.03 45.28 -13.83
C TRP A 722 0.63 43.80 -13.86
N ALA A 723 -0.39 43.41 -13.10
CA ALA A 723 -0.85 42.03 -12.98
C ALA A 723 -1.51 41.51 -14.27
N GLU A 724 -2.08 42.39 -15.10
CA GLU A 724 -2.71 42.01 -16.38
C GLU A 724 -1.74 41.28 -17.32
N SER A 725 -0.44 41.58 -17.22
CA SER A 725 0.59 40.97 -18.07
C SER A 725 0.90 39.50 -17.74
N TYR A 726 0.58 39.05 -16.53
CA TYR A 726 0.95 37.71 -16.04
C TYR A 726 -0.18 36.96 -15.31
N THR A 727 -1.33 37.61 -15.08
CA THR A 727 -2.49 37.01 -14.43
C THR A 727 -3.51 36.59 -15.47
N ALA A 728 -3.83 35.31 -15.52
CA ALA A 728 -4.91 34.80 -16.38
C ALA A 728 -6.26 35.47 -16.04
N PRO A 729 -7.15 35.73 -17.01
CA PRO A 729 -8.42 36.40 -16.76
C PRO A 729 -9.30 35.59 -15.81
N ALA A 730 -9.74 36.21 -14.70
CA ALA A 730 -10.72 35.64 -13.80
C ALA A 730 -12.14 35.89 -14.35
N TYR A 731 -12.89 34.83 -14.65
CA TYR A 731 -14.27 34.94 -15.11
C TYR A 731 -15.24 34.89 -13.93
N LYS A 732 -16.23 35.80 -13.90
CA LYS A 732 -17.24 35.85 -12.83
C LYS A 732 -18.06 34.56 -12.82
N ALA A 733 -18.12 33.89 -11.67
CA ALA A 733 -18.97 32.73 -11.48
C ALA A 733 -20.46 33.12 -11.57
N PRO A 734 -21.30 32.34 -12.28
CA PRO A 734 -22.75 32.56 -12.30
C PRO A 734 -23.37 32.30 -10.91
N SER A 735 -24.50 32.96 -10.60
CA SER A 735 -25.30 32.64 -9.42
C SER A 735 -26.06 31.34 -9.66
N LEU A 736 -25.51 30.25 -9.15
CA LEU A 736 -25.86 28.90 -9.55
C LEU A 736 -25.69 27.93 -8.38
N ARG A 737 -26.74 27.18 -8.04
CA ARG A 737 -26.65 25.93 -7.29
C ARG A 737 -26.86 24.78 -8.24
N VAL A 738 -25.98 23.79 -8.16
CA VAL A 738 -26.10 22.56 -8.92
C VAL A 738 -25.92 21.38 -7.98
N SER A 739 -26.90 20.49 -7.97
CA SER A 739 -26.75 19.17 -7.38
C SER A 739 -26.64 18.11 -8.48
N PHE A 740 -25.91 17.04 -8.19
CA PHE A 740 -25.83 15.84 -9.00
C PHE A 740 -26.13 14.64 -8.13
N ASN A 741 -27.19 13.91 -8.46
CA ASN A 741 -27.59 12.69 -7.78
C ASN A 741 -27.52 11.50 -8.77
N PRO A 742 -26.87 10.39 -8.40
CA PRO A 742 -26.91 9.17 -9.22
C PRO A 742 -28.33 8.58 -9.22
N ALA A 743 -28.95 8.45 -10.40
CA ALA A 743 -30.35 8.04 -10.55
C ALA A 743 -30.47 6.76 -11.40
N GLY A 744 -30.01 5.63 -10.85
CA GLY A 744 -30.08 4.32 -11.51
C GLY A 744 -29.20 4.17 -12.76
N GLU A 745 -29.24 2.98 -13.40
CA GLU A 745 -28.38 2.66 -14.55
C GLU A 745 -28.58 3.64 -15.73
N GLY A 746 -27.51 4.33 -16.11
CA GLY A 746 -27.46 5.16 -17.33
C GLY A 746 -28.04 6.58 -17.20
N LYS A 747 -28.34 7.07 -15.98
CA LYS A 747 -28.86 8.42 -15.76
C LYS A 747 -28.21 9.11 -14.56
N THR A 748 -27.93 10.40 -14.73
CA THR A 748 -27.57 11.31 -13.63
C THR A 748 -28.65 12.37 -13.54
N GLU A 749 -29.28 12.47 -12.38
CA GLU A 749 -30.21 13.56 -12.07
C GLU A 749 -29.42 14.79 -11.64
N CYS A 750 -29.81 15.93 -12.18
CA CYS A 750 -29.17 17.20 -11.90
C CYS A 750 -30.22 18.26 -11.61
N ASP A 751 -30.21 18.81 -10.41
CA ASP A 751 -31.01 19.99 -10.09
C ASP A 751 -30.16 21.23 -10.27
N VAL A 752 -30.67 22.18 -11.04
CA VAL A 752 -30.03 23.47 -11.27
C VAL A 752 -30.97 24.55 -10.75
N GLU A 753 -30.53 25.30 -9.76
CA GLU A 753 -31.17 26.53 -9.30
C GLU A 753 -30.29 27.72 -9.70
N THR A 754 -30.89 28.76 -10.24
CA THR A 754 -30.15 29.95 -10.67
C THR A 754 -31.00 31.20 -10.56
N THR A 755 -30.36 32.32 -10.28
CA THR A 755 -30.97 33.65 -10.38
C THR A 755 -30.58 34.37 -11.68
N GLU A 756 -29.78 33.74 -12.54
CA GLU A 756 -29.36 34.30 -13.82
C GLU A 756 -30.56 34.47 -14.76
N SER A 757 -30.74 35.68 -15.28
CA SER A 757 -31.89 36.04 -16.14
C SER A 757 -31.84 35.37 -17.52
N SER A 758 -30.64 35.04 -18.01
CA SER A 758 -30.41 34.26 -19.23
C SER A 758 -28.97 33.75 -19.31
N GLY A 759 -28.75 32.64 -20.03
CA GLY A 759 -27.42 32.12 -20.32
C GLY A 759 -27.46 30.63 -20.69
N LEU A 760 -26.34 30.09 -21.15
CA LEU A 760 -26.23 28.67 -21.50
C LEU A 760 -25.23 28.00 -20.54
N LEU A 761 -25.74 27.15 -19.66
CA LEU A 761 -24.91 26.28 -18.82
C LEU A 761 -24.54 25.03 -19.61
N ARG A 762 -23.24 24.80 -19.78
CA ARG A 762 -22.65 23.59 -20.34
C ARG A 762 -22.24 22.69 -19.17
N ILE A 763 -22.86 21.53 -19.06
CA ILE A 763 -22.52 20.49 -18.09
C ILE A 763 -21.85 19.36 -18.87
N VAL A 764 -20.61 19.02 -18.51
CA VAL A 764 -19.87 17.90 -19.11
C VAL A 764 -19.55 16.89 -18.01
N LEU A 765 -20.06 15.68 -18.15
CA LEU A 765 -19.71 14.56 -17.28
C LEU A 765 -18.40 13.94 -17.77
N LEU A 766 -17.48 13.67 -16.85
CA LEU A 766 -16.12 13.17 -17.13
C LEU A 766 -15.89 11.81 -16.46
N ASP A 767 -15.11 10.93 -17.10
CA ASP A 767 -14.68 9.66 -16.48
C ASP A 767 -13.53 9.87 -15.47
N HIS A 768 -13.09 8.81 -14.79
CA HIS A 768 -11.93 8.88 -13.86
C HIS A 768 -10.62 9.32 -14.50
N HIS A 769 -10.53 9.30 -15.84
CA HIS A 769 -9.39 9.84 -16.59
C HIS A 769 -9.63 11.28 -17.06
N ARG A 770 -10.71 11.93 -16.57
CA ARG A 770 -11.17 13.27 -16.94
C ARG A 770 -11.52 13.43 -18.42
N LYS A 771 -11.86 12.33 -19.10
CA LYS A 771 -12.32 12.35 -20.50
C LYS A 771 -13.82 12.63 -20.56
N PRO A 772 -14.30 13.50 -21.48
CA PRO A 772 -15.73 13.76 -21.68
C PRO A 772 -16.51 12.49 -22.01
N ILE A 773 -17.51 12.18 -21.18
CA ILE A 773 -18.50 11.12 -21.40
C ILE A 773 -19.67 11.66 -22.21
N CYS A 774 -20.30 12.72 -21.71
CA CYS A 774 -21.42 13.37 -22.37
C CYS A 774 -21.56 14.83 -21.93
N GLN A 775 -22.21 15.63 -22.78
CA GLN A 775 -22.44 17.04 -22.55
C GLN A 775 -23.94 17.37 -22.62
N LYS A 776 -24.42 18.19 -21.68
CA LYS A 776 -25.75 18.78 -21.69
C LYS A 776 -25.64 20.29 -21.67
N ASN A 777 -26.30 20.95 -22.61
CA ASN A 777 -26.43 22.41 -22.63
C ASN A 777 -27.82 22.81 -22.16
N VAL A 778 -27.90 23.72 -21.20
CA VAL A 778 -29.13 24.12 -20.53
C VAL A 778 -29.26 25.63 -20.64
N LYS A 779 -30.33 26.10 -21.28
CA LYS A 779 -30.70 27.52 -21.20
C LYS A 779 -31.22 27.80 -19.78
N LEU A 780 -30.51 28.66 -19.06
CA LEU A 780 -30.89 29.10 -17.72
C LEU A 780 -31.99 30.16 -17.79
N LYS A 781 -32.91 30.06 -16.83
CA LYS A 781 -33.91 31.06 -16.47
C LYS A 781 -33.99 31.08 -14.94
N PRO A 782 -34.40 32.18 -14.30
CA PRO A 782 -34.51 32.24 -12.85
C PRO A 782 -35.41 31.14 -12.29
N GLY A 783 -34.98 30.50 -11.20
CA GLY A 783 -35.70 29.44 -10.48
C GLY A 783 -35.05 28.05 -10.59
N ASN A 784 -35.78 27.04 -10.14
CA ASN A 784 -35.32 25.65 -10.05
C ASN A 784 -35.67 24.88 -11.30
N ARG A 785 -34.73 24.05 -11.77
CA ARG A 785 -34.93 23.17 -12.90
C ARG A 785 -34.28 21.81 -12.66
N HIS A 786 -35.13 20.78 -12.64
CA HIS A 786 -34.68 19.40 -12.64
C HIS A 786 -34.32 18.94 -14.07
N LEU A 787 -33.20 18.23 -14.20
CA LEU A 787 -32.65 17.77 -15.47
C LEU A 787 -32.23 16.31 -15.35
N ALA A 788 -32.76 15.47 -16.25
CA ALA A 788 -32.20 14.14 -16.47
C ALA A 788 -31.09 14.21 -17.54
N ILE A 789 -29.87 13.86 -17.15
CA ILE A 789 -28.73 13.70 -18.07
C ILE A 789 -28.60 12.22 -18.38
N VAL A 790 -28.94 11.84 -19.61
CA VAL A 790 -28.82 10.45 -20.09
C VAL A 790 -27.36 10.20 -20.45
N VAL A 791 -26.76 9.24 -19.75
CA VAL A 791 -25.39 8.80 -20.02
C VAL A 791 -25.44 7.79 -21.18
N PRO A 792 -24.63 7.94 -22.24
CA PRO A 792 -24.66 7.04 -23.38
C PRO A 792 -24.38 5.58 -22.95
N PRO A 793 -25.09 4.59 -23.51
CA PRO A 793 -24.87 3.18 -23.19
C PRO A 793 -23.41 2.77 -23.41
N LYS A 794 -22.83 1.97 -22.50
CA LYS A 794 -21.42 1.51 -22.50
C LYS A 794 -20.37 2.61 -22.24
N SER A 795 -20.78 3.79 -21.77
CA SER A 795 -19.86 4.79 -21.23
C SER A 795 -19.37 4.40 -19.84
N LYS A 796 -18.21 4.93 -19.44
CA LYS A 796 -17.75 4.84 -18.05
C LYS A 796 -18.65 5.66 -17.12
N ASN A 797 -18.62 5.36 -15.83
CA ASN A 797 -19.33 6.13 -14.82
C ASN A 797 -18.76 7.56 -14.73
N PRO A 798 -19.63 8.58 -14.63
CA PRO A 798 -19.20 9.93 -14.30
C PRO A 798 -18.54 10.00 -12.93
N GLU A 799 -17.29 10.45 -12.86
CA GLU A 799 -16.52 10.61 -11.62
C GLU A 799 -16.02 12.06 -11.42
N ALA A 800 -16.22 12.90 -12.44
CA ALA A 800 -16.11 14.35 -12.30
C ALA A 800 -17.14 15.05 -13.18
N VAL A 801 -17.38 16.31 -12.84
CA VAL A 801 -18.16 17.22 -13.65
C VAL A 801 -17.33 18.44 -13.99
N TYR A 802 -17.49 18.90 -15.21
CA TYR A 802 -17.03 20.19 -15.67
C TYR A 802 -18.24 21.05 -16.02
N LEU A 803 -18.26 22.27 -15.48
CA LEU A 803 -19.31 23.26 -15.69
C LEU A 803 -18.71 24.42 -16.47
N GLY A 804 -19.38 24.83 -17.54
CA GLY A 804 -19.05 26.02 -18.31
C GLY A 804 -20.25 26.95 -18.42
N PHE A 805 -20.07 28.23 -18.15
CA PHE A 805 -21.10 29.25 -18.32
C PHE A 805 -20.49 30.53 -18.88
N GLY A 806 -20.75 30.82 -20.16
CA GLY A 806 -20.03 31.88 -20.86
C GLY A 806 -18.54 31.59 -20.93
N ARG A 807 -17.72 32.43 -20.29
CA ARG A 807 -16.27 32.23 -20.15
C ARG A 807 -15.87 31.60 -18.80
N TRP A 808 -16.80 31.49 -17.85
CA TRP A 808 -16.54 30.85 -16.56
C TRP A 808 -16.52 29.33 -16.72
N GLU A 809 -15.55 28.70 -16.07
CA GLU A 809 -15.33 27.25 -16.11
C GLU A 809 -14.99 26.75 -14.70
N TYR A 810 -15.50 25.59 -14.33
CA TYR A 810 -15.25 24.97 -13.03
C TYR A 810 -15.25 23.45 -13.17
N TRP A 811 -14.43 22.77 -12.37
CA TRP A 811 -14.47 21.31 -12.29
C TRP A 811 -14.53 20.87 -10.83
N SER A 812 -15.20 19.73 -10.60
CA SER A 812 -15.20 19.05 -9.31
C SER A 812 -15.30 17.55 -9.51
N GLU A 813 -14.87 16.78 -8.51
CA GLU A 813 -15.16 15.35 -8.43
C GLU A 813 -16.62 15.12 -8.07
N LEU A 814 -17.19 14.02 -8.57
CA LEU A 814 -18.53 13.59 -8.23
C LEU A 814 -18.47 12.53 -7.13
N ASN A 815 -19.10 12.79 -5.99
CA ASN A 815 -19.26 11.84 -4.89
C ASN A 815 -20.42 10.87 -5.18
N PHE A 816 -20.24 9.59 -4.83
CA PHE A 816 -21.24 8.52 -4.95
C PHE A 816 -22.52 8.77 -4.15
N MET A 817 -22.46 9.59 -3.08
CA MET A 817 -23.63 10.00 -2.30
C MET A 817 -24.36 11.24 -2.86
N GLY A 818 -23.88 11.78 -3.98
CA GLY A 818 -24.34 13.04 -4.54
C GLY A 818 -23.38 14.19 -4.29
N THR A 819 -23.38 15.17 -5.18
CA THR A 819 -22.47 16.33 -5.15
C THR A 819 -23.29 17.61 -5.17
N TYR A 820 -23.03 18.51 -4.24
CA TYR A 820 -23.71 19.80 -4.14
C TYR A 820 -22.69 20.93 -4.33
N LEU A 821 -22.95 21.82 -5.28
CA LEU A 821 -22.05 22.91 -5.68
C LEU A 821 -22.82 24.23 -5.68
N GLU A 822 -22.25 25.26 -5.08
CA GLU A 822 -22.87 26.59 -4.98
C GLU A 822 -21.88 27.68 -5.41
N PHE A 823 -22.34 28.55 -6.31
CA PHE A 823 -21.54 29.58 -6.95
C PHE A 823 -22.27 30.92 -6.99
N GLY A 824 -21.51 32.01 -7.00
CA GLY A 824 -22.05 33.36 -7.10
C GLY A 824 -22.86 33.78 -5.86
N SER A 825 -23.86 34.65 -6.05
CA SER A 825 -24.64 35.26 -4.96
C SER A 825 -25.96 34.53 -4.71
N MET A 826 -25.91 33.22 -4.56
CA MET A 826 -27.04 32.39 -4.11
C MET A 826 -27.24 32.61 -2.60
N LYS A 827 -27.85 33.71 -2.15
CA LYS A 827 -28.16 33.89 -0.73
C LYS A 827 -29.21 32.86 -0.30
N THR A 828 -28.91 32.08 0.74
CA THR A 828 -29.93 31.40 1.56
C THR A 828 -30.90 32.45 2.11
N GLN A 829 -32.20 32.28 1.83
CA GLN A 829 -33.24 32.78 2.71
C GLN A 829 -33.61 31.61 3.62
N GLU A 830 -33.14 31.72 4.86
CA GLU A 830 -33.22 30.79 6.02
C GLU A 830 -32.42 29.49 5.93
#